data_AF-A0A165AY73-F1
#
_entry.id   AF-A0A165AY73-F1
#
_cell.length_a   1.000
_cell.length_b   1.000
_cell.length_c   1.000
_cell.angle_alpha   90.00
_cell.angle_beta   90.00
_cell.angle_gamma   90.00
#
_symmetry.space_group_name_H-M   'P 1'
#
loop_
_entity.id
_entity.type
_entity.pdbx_description
1 polymer ?
#
loop_
_entity_poly.entity_id
_entity_poly.type
_entity_poly.pdbx_seq_one_letter_code
_entity_poly.pdbx_strand_id
1 'polypeptide(L)'
;MAFRPSNPRATSGVVSPPPATDGPDDAPSRHVLAPDEEMVAFPLDSVKPYPDRVRYHVVWRAKDGRTFVAQNALAPVIPPPPDSAGPIGCDCRDHWGSTRYGSAQYDLRPWCPDFYRDGSGCVYAPDLFDGYGPCVLRSTPGLMTEWTDARTVTTDDSLDFDPVTISVLADYREVAVDVLSFLGVERAVHNPPSGAANQEDLWAAWSTWVRHEQELRAFILERLVGRDAYKRLQKQDRALWERLCECDYFQHGPVGTWFERAELHLAQIRFLLERGVPVFYEWTPALAAHPAAVFLAPANDAPPSDHAPEPAPTSALASSKRKGSDPPVVNSKVAKASSQEQPDNVDRTKRVVFNDADSLGRNLKDKDSEHVRTPPSTPKKSTSSAPSTPIRPLSARFTMPAVLYPSTAKSPSPAPRSPVQSTRAAALLNRLTSPTPSTVSGGSRASSPVLDPPAATPASLLARIQQPPPAPAVGVIEVVALCEDVGKPMHIETLHGALQEVELRLPPYSPTASEARPSTSPAIAALEYRINSDQGHPRLVFPSNGRAHEILLGAIARNEARTWVECLTVALQYGITVYTAIRTDAAPDALARAIAARETQAMVRVSPDLAPAARYASWRESIKSVLVKASALRATMRSGGLLWRLGRWFYGTATVDSHPTHDVYQLGSPVPIVINDQFYYDDWLCPDEENILLGWSPKLLPTHISLWPPSDIWNAHWGGIWVEMHETWFRARMSLIQGAYASADFKPFMTRHEWEQMLRGWKSRVARA
;
A
#
# COMPACT_ATOMS: atom_id res chain seq x y z
N MET A 1 20.67 -48.44 -3.79
CA MET A 1 19.46 -47.90 -3.13
C MET A 1 19.60 -46.39 -3.11
N ALA A 2 18.61 -45.64 -3.60
CA ALA A 2 18.62 -44.17 -3.59
C ALA A 2 17.39 -43.67 -2.83
N PHE A 3 17.59 -42.72 -1.90
CA PHE A 3 16.49 -42.09 -1.18
C PHE A 3 15.83 -41.02 -2.04
N ARG A 4 14.54 -41.20 -2.37
CA ARG A 4 13.67 -40.07 -2.75
C ARG A 4 13.23 -39.34 -1.47
N PRO A 5 13.34 -38.01 -1.37
CA PRO A 5 12.69 -37.27 -0.29
C PRO A 5 11.17 -37.31 -0.49
N SER A 6 10.43 -37.58 0.58
CA SER A 6 8.96 -37.60 0.57
C SER A 6 8.41 -36.16 0.65
N ASN A 7 7.81 -35.68 -0.43
CA ASN A 7 7.19 -34.35 -0.47
C ASN A 7 5.94 -34.33 0.42
N PRO A 8 5.81 -33.41 1.41
CA PRO A 8 4.65 -33.39 2.30
C PRO A 8 3.41 -32.96 1.51
N ARG A 9 2.42 -33.86 1.45
CA ARG A 9 1.16 -33.64 0.72
C ARG A 9 0.35 -32.55 1.42
N ALA A 10 0.37 -31.34 0.88
CA ALA A 10 -0.46 -30.24 1.37
C ALA A 10 -1.94 -30.68 1.35
N THR A 11 -2.60 -30.58 2.50
CA THR A 11 -4.03 -30.86 2.61
C THR A 11 -4.81 -29.68 2.05
N SER A 12 -5.11 -29.73 0.75
CA SER A 12 -6.00 -28.78 0.09
C SER A 12 -7.34 -28.74 0.83
N GLY A 13 -7.57 -27.67 1.58
CA GLY A 13 -8.88 -27.40 2.16
C GLY A 13 -9.86 -27.22 1.00
N VAL A 14 -10.85 -28.11 0.90
CA VAL A 14 -11.85 -28.04 -0.17
C VAL A 14 -12.74 -26.83 0.09
N VAL A 15 -12.35 -25.70 -0.49
CA VAL A 15 -13.25 -24.57 -0.71
C VAL A 15 -14.23 -25.03 -1.75
N SER A 16 -15.38 -25.56 -1.30
CA SER A 16 -16.49 -25.87 -2.19
C SER A 16 -16.80 -24.62 -3.01
N PRO A 17 -16.86 -24.70 -4.35
CA PRO A 17 -17.38 -23.58 -5.13
C PRO A 17 -18.79 -23.25 -4.65
N PRO A 18 -19.24 -21.98 -4.75
CA PRO A 18 -20.64 -21.66 -4.52
C PRO A 18 -21.49 -22.59 -5.41
N PRO A 19 -22.64 -23.08 -4.91
CA PRO A 19 -23.49 -23.98 -5.70
C PRO A 19 -23.79 -23.31 -7.04
N ALA A 20 -23.79 -24.10 -8.11
CA ALA A 20 -24.21 -23.63 -9.42
C ALA A 20 -25.70 -23.25 -9.33
N THR A 21 -25.96 -21.99 -9.04
CA THR A 21 -27.28 -21.40 -9.22
C THR A 21 -27.52 -21.37 -10.72
N ASP A 22 -28.46 -22.20 -11.17
CA ASP A 22 -29.16 -22.00 -12.43
C ASP A 22 -29.86 -20.64 -12.34
N GLY A 23 -29.14 -19.59 -12.74
CA GLY A 23 -29.62 -18.23 -12.70
C GLY A 23 -30.78 -18.06 -13.70
N PRO A 24 -31.76 -17.19 -13.41
CA PRO A 24 -32.81 -16.89 -14.39
C PRO A 24 -32.18 -16.29 -15.65
N ASP A 25 -32.73 -16.61 -16.82
CA ASP A 25 -32.31 -16.06 -18.12
C ASP A 25 -32.40 -14.52 -18.20
N ASP A 26 -33.06 -13.87 -17.24
CA ASP A 26 -33.14 -12.42 -17.05
C ASP A 26 -31.91 -11.79 -16.34
N ALA A 27 -30.84 -12.55 -16.07
CA ALA A 27 -29.60 -11.99 -15.52
C ALA A 27 -29.04 -10.89 -16.47
N PRO A 28 -28.92 -9.62 -16.02
CA PRO A 28 -28.58 -8.51 -16.91
C PRO A 28 -27.19 -8.72 -17.53
N SER A 29 -27.10 -8.61 -18.87
CA SER A 29 -25.91 -8.99 -19.62
C SER A 29 -24.72 -8.10 -19.29
N ARG A 30 -23.87 -8.56 -18.37
CA ARG A 30 -22.68 -7.84 -17.85
C ARG A 30 -21.64 -7.48 -18.92
N HIS A 31 -21.78 -8.02 -20.13
CA HIS A 31 -21.04 -7.60 -21.32
C HIS A 31 -21.34 -6.15 -21.74
N VAL A 32 -22.59 -5.71 -21.55
CA VAL A 32 -23.06 -4.40 -21.98
C VAL A 32 -23.04 -3.49 -20.75
N LEU A 33 -21.90 -2.82 -20.54
CA LEU A 33 -21.60 -2.05 -19.33
C LEU A 33 -22.60 -0.89 -19.08
N ALA A 34 -23.38 -0.51 -20.08
CA ALA A 34 -24.60 0.28 -19.97
C ALA A 34 -25.59 -0.13 -21.09
N PRO A 35 -26.61 -0.98 -20.83
CA PRO A 35 -27.40 -1.61 -21.91
C PRO A 35 -28.30 -0.68 -22.73
N ASP A 36 -28.83 0.38 -22.12
CA ASP A 36 -29.96 1.16 -22.65
C ASP A 36 -29.88 2.67 -22.36
N GLU A 37 -28.67 3.21 -22.13
CA GLU A 37 -28.49 4.47 -21.40
C GLU A 37 -27.70 5.53 -22.19
N GLU A 38 -27.81 6.80 -21.77
CA GLU A 38 -27.14 7.91 -22.45
C GLU A 38 -25.68 7.98 -21.99
N MET A 39 -24.78 7.41 -22.81
CA MET A 39 -23.34 7.45 -22.60
C MET A 39 -22.66 8.25 -23.72
N VAL A 40 -21.98 9.32 -23.33
CA VAL A 40 -21.26 10.24 -24.22
C VAL A 40 -19.78 10.21 -23.87
N ALA A 41 -18.92 10.00 -24.86
CA ALA A 41 -17.48 9.90 -24.67
C ALA A 41 -16.75 10.98 -25.48
N PHE A 42 -15.94 11.77 -24.78
CA PHE A 42 -15.10 12.82 -25.33
C PHE A 42 -13.64 12.36 -25.32
N PRO A 43 -12.94 12.36 -26.47
CA PRO A 43 -11.53 11.98 -26.52
C PRO A 43 -10.66 13.01 -25.79
N LEU A 44 -9.61 12.51 -25.13
CA LEU A 44 -8.59 13.26 -24.41
C LEU A 44 -7.20 12.83 -24.92
N ASP A 45 -6.24 13.75 -24.81
CA ASP A 45 -4.82 13.51 -25.08
C ASP A 45 -4.24 12.41 -24.19
N SER A 46 -3.13 11.82 -24.66
CA SER A 46 -2.34 10.83 -23.92
C SER A 46 -1.63 11.46 -22.71
N VAL A 47 -1.55 10.72 -21.60
CA VAL A 47 -0.86 11.18 -20.38
C VAL A 47 0.34 10.29 -20.09
N LYS A 48 1.54 10.91 -20.08
CA LYS A 48 2.82 10.24 -19.84
C LYS A 48 2.92 9.70 -18.41
N PRO A 49 3.53 8.52 -18.18
CA PRO A 49 4.45 7.81 -19.09
C PRO A 49 3.79 6.84 -20.09
N TYR A 50 2.47 6.69 -20.09
CA TYR A 50 1.77 5.78 -20.99
C TYR A 50 1.92 6.24 -22.47
N PRO A 51 1.90 5.30 -23.44
CA PRO A 51 2.00 5.61 -24.87
C PRO A 51 0.75 6.36 -25.35
N ASP A 52 0.78 6.78 -26.62
CA ASP A 52 -0.24 7.60 -27.25
C ASP A 52 -1.53 6.82 -27.60
N ARG A 53 -2.11 6.15 -26.59
CA ARG A 53 -3.49 5.67 -26.57
C ARG A 53 -4.41 6.83 -26.17
N VAL A 54 -5.48 7.03 -26.96
CA VAL A 54 -6.56 7.98 -26.65
C VAL A 54 -7.15 7.65 -25.28
N ARG A 55 -7.38 8.67 -24.45
CA ARG A 55 -8.15 8.55 -23.21
C ARG A 55 -9.52 9.17 -23.39
N TYR A 56 -10.45 8.91 -22.47
CA TYR A 56 -11.81 9.42 -22.56
C TYR A 56 -12.23 10.13 -21.27
N HIS A 57 -12.91 11.26 -21.44
CA HIS A 57 -13.89 11.76 -20.47
C HIS A 57 -15.22 11.13 -20.88
N VAL A 58 -15.78 10.26 -20.05
CA VAL A 58 -17.07 9.59 -20.31
C VAL A 58 -18.09 10.10 -19.32
N VAL A 59 -19.27 10.47 -19.82
CA VAL A 59 -20.44 10.81 -19.00
C VAL A 59 -21.52 9.78 -19.28
N TRP A 60 -22.10 9.20 -18.24
CA TRP A 60 -23.13 8.18 -18.31
C TRP A 60 -24.30 8.62 -17.44
N ARG A 61 -25.47 8.84 -18.05
CA ARG A 61 -26.72 9.05 -17.32
C ARG A 61 -27.52 7.75 -17.29
N ALA A 62 -27.63 7.19 -16.09
CA ALA A 62 -28.37 5.96 -15.85
C ALA A 62 -29.88 6.20 -15.89
N LYS A 63 -30.65 5.14 -16.13
CA LYS A 63 -32.13 5.17 -16.19
C LYS A 63 -32.80 5.66 -14.90
N ASP A 64 -32.08 5.61 -13.77
CA ASP A 64 -32.54 6.06 -12.45
C ASP A 64 -32.22 7.55 -12.16
N GLY A 65 -31.71 8.30 -13.12
CA GLY A 65 -31.40 9.72 -12.94
C GLY A 65 -30.07 10.01 -12.23
N ARG A 66 -29.23 9.00 -12.00
CA ARG A 66 -27.83 9.20 -11.59
C ARG A 66 -26.93 9.56 -12.76
N THR A 67 -26.01 10.50 -12.53
CA THR A 67 -24.99 10.91 -13.49
C THR A 67 -23.63 10.42 -13.02
N PHE A 68 -23.04 9.46 -13.73
CA PHE A 68 -21.67 8.99 -13.50
C PHE A 68 -20.70 9.65 -14.47
N VAL A 69 -19.48 9.91 -13.99
CA VAL A 69 -18.41 10.48 -14.79
C VAL A 69 -17.14 9.66 -14.62
N ALA A 70 -16.47 9.40 -15.74
CA ALA A 70 -15.13 8.84 -15.79
C ALA A 70 -14.18 9.84 -16.44
N GLN A 71 -13.04 10.08 -15.79
CA GLN A 71 -11.96 10.94 -16.27
C GLN A 71 -10.74 10.05 -16.58
N ASN A 72 -10.00 10.33 -17.65
CA ASN A 72 -8.86 9.52 -18.13
C ASN A 72 -9.16 8.05 -18.47
N ALA A 73 -10.42 7.68 -18.69
CA ALA A 73 -10.84 6.30 -18.97
C ALA A 73 -10.12 5.72 -20.20
N LEU A 74 -9.85 4.41 -20.19
CA LEU A 74 -9.13 3.71 -21.26
C LEU A 74 -9.99 3.34 -22.47
N ALA A 75 -11.31 3.26 -22.25
CA ALA A 75 -12.31 3.03 -23.28
C ALA A 75 -13.42 4.07 -23.17
N PRO A 76 -14.25 4.25 -24.21
CA PRO A 76 -15.41 5.15 -24.19
C PRO A 76 -16.59 4.51 -23.43
N VAL A 77 -16.32 3.89 -22.27
CA VAL A 77 -17.28 3.26 -21.38
C VAL A 77 -16.91 3.52 -19.92
N ILE A 78 -17.90 3.46 -19.03
CA ILE A 78 -17.69 3.40 -17.59
C ILE A 78 -17.95 1.95 -17.15
N PRO A 79 -17.11 1.31 -16.31
CA PRO A 79 -17.45 0.04 -15.68
C PRO A 79 -18.65 0.23 -14.72
N PRO A 80 -19.30 -0.84 -14.22
CA PRO A 80 -20.23 -0.70 -13.10
C PRO A 80 -19.51 -0.13 -11.86
N PRO A 81 -20.20 0.65 -11.01
CA PRO A 81 -19.68 0.98 -9.68
C PRO A 81 -19.50 -0.32 -8.85
N PRO A 82 -18.50 -0.40 -7.95
CA PRO A 82 -18.28 -1.57 -7.11
C PRO A 82 -19.41 -1.75 -6.09
N ASP A 83 -19.56 -2.97 -5.59
CA ASP A 83 -20.43 -3.27 -4.45
C ASP A 83 -19.61 -3.39 -3.13
N SER A 84 -20.26 -3.86 -2.06
CA SER A 84 -19.62 -4.04 -0.75
C SER A 84 -18.65 -5.22 -0.67
N ALA A 85 -18.62 -6.11 -1.67
CA ALA A 85 -17.61 -7.16 -1.84
C ALA A 85 -16.44 -6.70 -2.74
N GLY A 86 -16.70 -5.85 -3.73
CA GLY A 86 -15.68 -5.16 -4.53
C GLY A 86 -16.09 -4.88 -5.98
N PRO A 87 -15.13 -4.84 -6.93
CA PRO A 87 -15.42 -4.58 -8.33
C PRO A 87 -16.34 -5.63 -8.95
N ILE A 88 -17.35 -5.19 -9.71
CA ILE A 88 -18.25 -6.08 -10.42
C ILE A 88 -17.65 -6.41 -11.80
N GLY A 89 -17.51 -7.71 -12.11
CA GLY A 89 -17.00 -8.21 -13.39
C GLY A 89 -17.99 -9.12 -14.10
N CYS A 90 -17.61 -9.59 -15.29
CA CYS A 90 -18.40 -10.59 -16.02
C CYS A 90 -18.29 -11.98 -15.36
N ASP A 91 -19.43 -12.64 -15.27
CA ASP A 91 -19.65 -14.06 -14.92
C ASP A 91 -19.48 -15.02 -16.12
N CYS A 92 -19.09 -14.47 -17.27
CA CYS A 92 -18.66 -15.13 -18.50
C CYS A 92 -17.84 -16.42 -18.25
N ARG A 93 -18.29 -17.55 -18.82
CA ARG A 93 -17.58 -18.84 -18.75
C ARG A 93 -17.05 -19.30 -20.10
N ASP A 94 -15.94 -20.03 -20.08
CA ASP A 94 -15.34 -20.72 -21.21
C ASP A 94 -15.90 -22.14 -21.40
N HIS A 95 -15.31 -22.89 -22.33
CA HIS A 95 -15.66 -24.28 -22.61
C HIS A 95 -15.30 -25.29 -21.50
N TRP A 96 -14.53 -24.88 -20.49
CA TRP A 96 -14.29 -25.64 -19.25
C TRP A 96 -15.24 -25.21 -18.11
N GLY A 97 -16.16 -24.27 -18.37
CA GLY A 97 -17.07 -23.72 -17.37
C GLY A 97 -16.42 -22.71 -16.41
N SER A 98 -15.20 -22.26 -16.71
CA SER A 98 -14.38 -21.36 -15.91
C SER A 98 -14.41 -19.92 -16.42
N THR A 99 -14.11 -18.97 -15.55
CA THR A 99 -13.74 -17.59 -15.93
C THR A 99 -12.33 -17.58 -16.53
N ARG A 100 -11.92 -16.48 -17.20
CA ARG A 100 -10.63 -16.34 -17.92
C ARG A 100 -9.41 -16.78 -17.10
N TYR A 101 -9.40 -16.51 -15.80
CA TYR A 101 -8.33 -16.95 -14.87
C TYR A 101 -8.86 -17.89 -13.76
N GLY A 102 -10.00 -18.55 -13.98
CA GLY A 102 -10.62 -19.45 -13.01
C GLY A 102 -10.79 -18.85 -11.61
N SER A 103 -10.38 -19.59 -10.59
CA SER A 103 -10.44 -19.17 -9.18
C SER A 103 -9.50 -18.02 -8.83
N ALA A 104 -8.48 -17.70 -9.65
CA ALA A 104 -7.68 -16.51 -9.45
C ALA A 104 -8.53 -15.24 -9.66
N GLN A 105 -9.48 -15.27 -10.61
CA GLN A 105 -10.36 -14.15 -10.97
C GLN A 105 -11.37 -13.76 -9.86
N TYR A 106 -11.52 -14.55 -8.79
CA TYR A 106 -12.48 -14.27 -7.72
C TYR A 106 -12.21 -12.98 -6.93
N ASP A 107 -10.96 -12.51 -6.88
CA ASP A 107 -10.62 -11.20 -6.32
C ASP A 107 -10.39 -10.20 -7.46
N LEU A 108 -11.45 -9.54 -7.94
CA LEU A 108 -11.41 -8.74 -9.17
C LEU A 108 -10.53 -7.46 -9.11
N ARG A 109 -9.99 -7.09 -7.93
CA ARG A 109 -9.25 -5.83 -7.71
C ARG A 109 -7.97 -5.62 -8.54
N PRO A 110 -7.27 -6.65 -9.07
CA PRO A 110 -6.15 -6.46 -9.99
C PRO A 110 -6.55 -6.22 -11.47
N TRP A 111 -7.82 -6.39 -11.85
CA TRP A 111 -8.28 -6.25 -13.26
C TRP A 111 -9.46 -5.30 -13.46
N CYS A 112 -10.17 -4.93 -12.38
CA CYS A 112 -11.32 -4.02 -12.42
C CYS A 112 -11.19 -2.93 -11.35
N PRO A 113 -11.65 -1.69 -11.59
CA PRO A 113 -11.53 -0.59 -10.63
C PRO A 113 -12.34 -0.84 -9.35
N ASP A 114 -11.68 -0.74 -8.20
CA ASP A 114 -12.31 -0.79 -6.87
C ASP A 114 -12.52 0.63 -6.31
N PHE A 115 -13.32 0.75 -5.25
CA PHE A 115 -13.39 1.97 -4.46
C PHE A 115 -12.01 2.36 -3.92
N TYR A 116 -11.74 3.65 -3.88
CA TYR A 116 -10.46 4.21 -3.44
C TYR A 116 -10.19 3.89 -1.97
N ARG A 117 -9.00 3.36 -1.70
CA ARG A 117 -8.49 3.07 -0.35
C ARG A 117 -7.08 3.64 -0.25
N ASP A 118 -6.80 4.45 0.77
CA ASP A 118 -5.48 5.04 0.97
C ASP A 118 -4.39 3.97 1.01
N GLY A 119 -3.32 4.16 0.22
CA GLY A 119 -2.22 3.21 0.08
C GLY A 119 -2.49 2.00 -0.82
N SER A 120 -3.67 1.87 -1.45
CA SER A 120 -3.94 0.80 -2.41
C SER A 120 -3.11 0.95 -3.69
N GLY A 121 -2.21 0.00 -3.95
CA GLY A 121 -1.40 -0.04 -5.18
C GLY A 121 -2.20 -0.44 -6.43
N CYS A 122 -3.34 -1.12 -6.28
CA CYS A 122 -4.11 -1.70 -7.40
C CYS A 122 -4.60 -0.65 -8.41
N VAL A 123 -4.75 0.61 -8.00
CA VAL A 123 -5.13 1.71 -8.89
C VAL A 123 -4.11 1.97 -10.01
N TYR A 124 -2.88 1.46 -9.86
CA TYR A 124 -1.79 1.50 -10.84
C TYR A 124 -1.55 0.16 -11.58
N ALA A 125 -2.36 -0.88 -11.35
CA ALA A 125 -2.26 -2.14 -12.06
C ALA A 125 -2.46 -1.94 -13.57
N PRO A 126 -1.63 -2.52 -14.47
CA PRO A 126 -1.86 -2.45 -15.92
C PRO A 126 -3.20 -3.06 -16.30
N ASP A 127 -4.09 -2.26 -16.88
CA ASP A 127 -5.39 -2.72 -17.38
C ASP A 127 -5.20 -3.42 -18.72
N LEU A 128 -4.96 -4.73 -18.65
CA LEU A 128 -4.74 -5.59 -19.81
C LEU A 128 -5.97 -5.68 -20.76
N PHE A 129 -7.10 -5.11 -20.35
CA PHE A 129 -8.37 -5.16 -21.07
C PHE A 129 -8.86 -3.77 -21.51
N ASP A 130 -8.05 -2.73 -21.30
CA ASP A 130 -8.28 -1.35 -21.70
C ASP A 130 -9.69 -0.84 -21.30
N GLY A 131 -10.05 -0.96 -20.02
CA GLY A 131 -11.31 -0.47 -19.44
C GLY A 131 -12.48 -1.45 -19.48
N TYR A 132 -12.33 -2.62 -20.11
CA TYR A 132 -13.42 -3.58 -20.32
C TYR A 132 -13.38 -4.83 -19.41
N GLY A 133 -12.30 -5.04 -18.65
CA GLY A 133 -12.15 -6.15 -17.70
C GLY A 133 -12.03 -7.57 -18.30
N PRO A 134 -11.81 -8.60 -17.44
CA PRO A 134 -11.42 -9.97 -17.81
C PRO A 134 -12.59 -10.84 -18.32
N CYS A 135 -13.30 -10.38 -19.35
CA CYS A 135 -14.35 -11.13 -20.04
C CYS A 135 -13.73 -12.22 -20.96
N VAL A 136 -14.06 -13.49 -20.77
CA VAL A 136 -13.44 -14.61 -21.53
C VAL A 136 -13.91 -14.71 -22.99
N LEU A 137 -15.06 -14.13 -23.35
CA LEU A 137 -15.58 -14.13 -24.74
C LEU A 137 -14.93 -13.06 -25.64
N ARG A 138 -13.94 -12.29 -25.15
CA ARG A 138 -13.14 -11.35 -25.94
C ARG A 138 -11.77 -11.98 -26.23
N SER A 139 -11.33 -12.04 -27.48
CA SER A 139 -9.89 -12.26 -27.71
C SER A 139 -9.14 -10.96 -27.42
N THR A 140 -8.04 -11.07 -26.67
CA THR A 140 -7.14 -9.99 -26.26
C THR A 140 -5.73 -10.59 -26.25
N PRO A 141 -5.01 -10.62 -27.39
CA PRO A 141 -3.80 -11.42 -27.52
C PRO A 141 -2.65 -10.91 -26.63
N GLY A 142 -2.02 -11.81 -25.89
CA GLY A 142 -0.91 -11.52 -25.00
C GLY A 142 -0.60 -12.66 -24.03
N LEU A 143 0.57 -12.61 -23.38
CA LEU A 143 1.04 -13.67 -22.47
C LEU A 143 0.31 -13.68 -21.13
N MET A 144 -0.09 -12.49 -20.64
CA MET A 144 -0.83 -12.34 -19.38
C MET A 144 -2.35 -12.29 -19.58
N THR A 145 -2.84 -11.97 -20.79
CA THR A 145 -4.26 -11.78 -21.08
C THR A 145 -4.99 -13.06 -21.44
N GLU A 146 -4.40 -13.89 -22.30
CA GLU A 146 -5.10 -14.97 -22.99
C GLU A 146 -4.25 -16.23 -22.98
N TRP A 147 -4.80 -17.30 -22.40
CA TRP A 147 -4.22 -18.63 -22.46
C TRP A 147 -4.33 -19.18 -23.88
N THR A 148 -3.28 -19.86 -24.36
CA THR A 148 -3.30 -20.54 -25.66
C THR A 148 -2.47 -21.80 -25.60
N ASP A 149 -3.09 -22.95 -25.89
CA ASP A 149 -2.47 -24.29 -25.86
C ASP A 149 -1.20 -24.39 -26.71
N ALA A 150 -1.13 -23.62 -27.80
CA ALA A 150 0.03 -23.51 -28.68
C ALA A 150 1.32 -22.96 -28.04
N ARG A 151 1.26 -22.47 -26.79
CA ARG A 151 2.44 -22.10 -25.97
C ARG A 151 2.94 -23.22 -25.06
N THR A 152 2.40 -24.43 -25.18
CA THR A 152 2.76 -25.57 -24.32
C THR A 152 3.44 -26.69 -25.12
N VAL A 153 4.29 -27.45 -24.44
CA VAL A 153 4.97 -28.64 -24.97
C VAL A 153 4.94 -29.77 -23.95
N THR A 154 4.54 -30.95 -24.42
CA THR A 154 4.58 -32.18 -23.63
C THR A 154 6.00 -32.75 -23.65
N THR A 155 6.60 -32.91 -22.48
CA THR A 155 7.82 -33.70 -22.26
C THR A 155 7.46 -35.12 -21.82
N ASP A 156 8.45 -36.00 -21.66
CA ASP A 156 8.21 -37.39 -21.24
C ASP A 156 7.58 -37.51 -19.82
N ASP A 157 7.82 -36.54 -18.94
CA ASP A 157 7.39 -36.54 -17.53
C ASP A 157 6.42 -35.39 -17.14
N SER A 158 6.33 -34.30 -17.93
CA SER A 158 5.54 -33.10 -17.60
C SER A 158 5.04 -32.30 -18.81
N LEU A 159 4.00 -31.49 -18.61
CA LEU A 159 3.63 -30.39 -19.51
C LEU A 159 4.31 -29.08 -19.05
N ASP A 160 4.96 -28.41 -19.99
CA ASP A 160 5.69 -27.16 -19.77
C ASP A 160 5.32 -26.11 -20.82
N PHE A 161 5.74 -24.86 -20.60
CA PHE A 161 5.69 -23.82 -21.62
C PHE A 161 6.76 -24.04 -22.70
N ASP A 162 6.51 -23.52 -23.91
CA ASP A 162 7.49 -23.55 -24.99
C ASP A 162 8.73 -22.68 -24.66
N PRO A 163 9.92 -22.95 -25.24
CA PRO A 163 11.14 -22.22 -24.89
C PRO A 163 11.11 -20.71 -25.14
N VAL A 164 10.29 -20.22 -26.07
CA VAL A 164 10.12 -18.77 -26.32
C VAL A 164 9.25 -18.16 -25.22
N THR A 165 8.13 -18.81 -24.86
CA THR A 165 7.30 -18.40 -23.73
C THR A 165 8.08 -18.43 -22.41
N ILE A 166 8.91 -19.45 -22.16
CA ILE A 166 9.81 -19.50 -21.00
C ILE A 166 10.79 -18.31 -20.97
N SER A 167 11.36 -17.93 -22.13
CA SER A 167 12.25 -16.75 -22.21
C SER A 167 11.53 -15.48 -21.77
N VAL A 168 10.35 -15.20 -22.32
CA VAL A 168 9.58 -13.98 -21.99
C VAL A 168 9.18 -13.96 -20.50
N LEU A 169 8.81 -15.13 -19.95
CA LEU A 169 8.52 -15.28 -18.51
C LEU A 169 9.76 -15.04 -17.62
N ALA A 170 10.96 -15.37 -18.10
CA ALA A 170 12.21 -15.06 -17.42
C ALA A 170 12.58 -13.57 -17.53
N ASP A 171 12.43 -12.97 -18.72
CA ASP A 171 12.67 -11.53 -18.95
C ASP A 171 11.79 -10.65 -18.03
N TYR A 172 10.49 -10.97 -17.92
CA TYR A 172 9.57 -10.28 -17.01
C TYR A 172 10.05 -10.32 -15.55
N ARG A 173 10.51 -11.50 -15.11
CA ARG A 173 11.02 -11.75 -13.77
C ARG A 173 12.32 -11.00 -13.49
N GLU A 174 13.25 -10.99 -14.43
CA GLU A 174 14.51 -10.23 -14.31
C GLU A 174 14.26 -8.72 -14.24
N VAL A 175 13.46 -8.18 -15.17
CA VAL A 175 13.13 -6.76 -15.21
C VAL A 175 12.41 -6.31 -13.93
N ALA A 176 11.54 -7.15 -13.37
CA ALA A 176 10.94 -6.88 -12.06
C ALA A 176 11.97 -6.82 -10.93
N VAL A 177 12.95 -7.75 -10.88
CA VAL A 177 14.04 -7.75 -9.89
C VAL A 177 14.95 -6.53 -10.05
N ASP A 178 15.35 -6.20 -11.27
CA ASP A 178 16.22 -5.06 -11.57
C ASP A 178 15.53 -3.73 -11.19
N VAL A 179 14.23 -3.58 -11.48
CA VAL A 179 13.46 -2.38 -11.09
C VAL A 179 13.23 -2.31 -9.58
N LEU A 180 12.95 -3.42 -8.89
CA LEU A 180 12.86 -3.44 -7.43
C LEU A 180 14.19 -3.04 -6.77
N SER A 181 15.31 -3.51 -7.32
CA SER A 181 16.67 -3.14 -6.92
C SER A 181 16.93 -1.64 -7.14
N PHE A 182 16.62 -1.11 -8.33
CA PHE A 182 16.73 0.33 -8.64
C PHE A 182 15.86 1.21 -7.71
N LEU A 183 14.66 0.75 -7.36
CA LEU A 183 13.76 1.43 -6.43
C LEU A 183 14.22 1.32 -4.96
N GLY A 184 15.15 0.42 -4.65
CA GLY A 184 15.65 0.16 -3.30
C GLY A 184 14.62 -0.52 -2.40
N VAL A 185 13.77 -1.40 -2.96
CA VAL A 185 12.65 -2.02 -2.24
C VAL A 185 12.68 -3.54 -2.38
N GLU A 186 12.65 -4.24 -1.26
CA GLU A 186 12.56 -5.70 -1.23
C GLU A 186 11.09 -6.14 -1.38
N ARG A 187 10.80 -6.95 -2.38
CA ARG A 187 9.50 -7.59 -2.64
C ARG A 187 9.74 -8.98 -3.22
N ALA A 188 8.93 -9.97 -2.85
CA ALA A 188 9.01 -11.29 -3.45
C ALA A 188 8.55 -11.22 -4.93
N VAL A 189 9.34 -11.81 -5.82
CA VAL A 189 8.98 -12.02 -7.23
C VAL A 189 8.70 -13.50 -7.41
N HIS A 190 7.52 -13.83 -7.95
CA HIS A 190 7.09 -15.21 -8.10
C HIS A 190 7.76 -15.84 -9.32
N ASN A 191 8.28 -17.07 -9.16
CA ASN A 191 8.80 -17.82 -10.30
C ASN A 191 7.64 -18.21 -11.25
N PRO A 192 7.87 -18.24 -12.58
CA PRO A 192 6.88 -18.71 -13.54
C PRO A 192 6.46 -20.18 -13.31
N PRO A 193 5.29 -20.61 -13.83
CA PRO A 193 4.87 -22.01 -13.79
C PRO A 193 5.73 -22.92 -14.69
N SER A 194 5.94 -24.15 -14.24
CA SER A 194 6.65 -25.21 -14.98
C SER A 194 6.33 -26.58 -14.35
N GLY A 195 6.48 -27.67 -15.11
CA GLY A 195 6.43 -29.05 -14.61
C GLY A 195 5.04 -29.52 -14.19
N ALA A 196 3.99 -29.15 -14.92
CA ALA A 196 2.62 -29.55 -14.61
C ALA A 196 2.32 -30.99 -15.05
N ALA A 197 1.35 -31.65 -14.40
CA ALA A 197 0.95 -33.01 -14.77
C ALA A 197 0.02 -33.07 -16.00
N ASN A 198 -0.67 -31.95 -16.30
CA ASN A 198 -1.56 -31.78 -17.43
C ASN A 198 -1.78 -30.28 -17.71
N GLN A 199 -2.68 -30.01 -18.67
CA GLN A 199 -2.96 -28.68 -19.22
C GLN A 199 -3.83 -27.80 -18.31
N GLU A 200 -4.76 -28.40 -17.57
CA GLU A 200 -5.61 -27.72 -16.59
C GLU A 200 -4.76 -27.26 -15.38
N ASP A 201 -3.86 -28.13 -14.89
CA ASP A 201 -2.89 -27.79 -13.85
C ASP A 201 -1.97 -26.64 -14.28
N LEU A 202 -1.46 -26.65 -15.52
CA LEU A 202 -0.57 -25.59 -16.02
C LEU A 202 -1.32 -24.26 -16.20
N TRP A 203 -2.55 -24.29 -16.71
CA TRP A 203 -3.42 -23.12 -16.82
C TRP A 203 -3.81 -22.54 -15.46
N ALA A 204 -4.12 -23.38 -14.46
CA ALA A 204 -4.44 -22.93 -13.11
C ALA A 204 -3.22 -22.29 -12.41
N ALA A 205 -2.03 -22.87 -12.60
CA ALA A 205 -0.77 -22.31 -12.12
C ALA A 205 -0.43 -20.99 -12.82
N TRP A 206 -0.62 -20.90 -14.15
CA TRP A 206 -0.47 -19.67 -14.93
C TRP A 206 -1.45 -18.58 -14.48
N SER A 207 -2.74 -18.91 -14.32
CA SER A 207 -3.77 -17.97 -13.85
C SER A 207 -3.42 -17.38 -12.47
N THR A 208 -2.90 -18.23 -11.58
CA THR A 208 -2.43 -17.82 -10.25
C THR A 208 -1.17 -16.94 -10.34
N TRP A 209 -0.23 -17.27 -11.22
CA TRP A 209 0.98 -16.47 -11.48
C TRP A 209 0.63 -15.11 -12.10
N VAL A 210 -0.27 -15.03 -13.08
CA VAL A 210 -0.72 -13.77 -13.71
C VAL A 210 -1.30 -12.81 -12.68
N ARG A 211 -2.08 -13.30 -11.69
CA ARG A 211 -2.57 -12.46 -10.58
C ARG A 211 -1.42 -11.86 -9.77
N HIS A 212 -0.44 -12.67 -9.39
CA HIS A 212 0.69 -12.20 -8.57
C HIS A 212 1.66 -11.29 -9.35
N GLU A 213 1.85 -11.53 -10.65
CA GLU A 213 2.55 -10.62 -11.56
C GLU A 213 1.79 -9.29 -11.72
N GLN A 214 0.45 -9.30 -11.72
CA GLN A 214 -0.37 -8.09 -11.68
C GLN A 214 -0.21 -7.30 -10.38
N GLU A 215 -0.31 -7.97 -9.23
CA GLU A 215 -0.07 -7.38 -7.90
C GLU A 215 1.33 -6.74 -7.81
N LEU A 216 2.33 -7.39 -8.41
CA LEU A 216 3.71 -6.92 -8.49
C LEU A 216 3.87 -5.70 -9.43
N ARG A 217 3.25 -5.75 -10.63
CA ARG A 217 3.23 -4.63 -11.58
C ARG A 217 2.56 -3.40 -11.00
N ALA A 218 1.41 -3.56 -10.34
CA ALA A 218 0.71 -2.49 -9.63
C ALA A 218 1.61 -1.83 -8.57
N PHE A 219 2.32 -2.64 -7.77
CA PHE A 219 3.27 -2.15 -6.76
C PHE A 219 4.46 -1.40 -7.38
N ILE A 220 5.03 -1.92 -8.47
CA ILE A 220 6.13 -1.26 -9.19
C ILE A 220 5.67 0.06 -9.82
N LEU A 221 4.46 0.12 -10.39
CA LEU A 221 3.93 1.32 -11.03
C LEU A 221 3.44 2.39 -10.03
N GLU A 222 3.00 2.01 -8.82
CA GLU A 222 2.82 2.95 -7.70
C GLU A 222 4.13 3.69 -7.40
N ARG A 223 5.26 2.97 -7.40
CA ARG A 223 6.58 3.55 -7.16
C ARG A 223 7.10 4.36 -8.34
N LEU A 224 6.91 3.87 -9.57
CA LEU A 224 7.42 4.53 -10.77
C LEU A 224 6.57 5.73 -11.18
N VAL A 225 5.26 5.57 -11.32
CA VAL A 225 4.31 6.60 -11.80
C VAL A 225 3.83 7.45 -10.63
N GLY A 226 3.30 6.82 -9.59
CA GLY A 226 2.79 7.51 -8.40
C GLY A 226 3.83 8.45 -7.78
N ARG A 227 5.08 7.97 -7.60
CA ARG A 227 6.17 8.75 -6.99
C ARG A 227 7.15 9.38 -7.99
N ASP A 228 6.75 9.50 -9.26
CA ASP A 228 7.55 10.10 -10.35
C ASP A 228 8.96 9.47 -10.58
N ALA A 229 9.25 8.31 -9.98
CA ALA A 229 10.55 7.66 -10.07
C ALA A 229 10.87 7.17 -11.49
N TYR A 230 9.88 7.02 -12.37
CA TYR A 230 10.09 6.73 -13.80
C TYR A 230 11.00 7.78 -14.48
N LYS A 231 10.86 9.05 -14.11
CA LYS A 231 11.68 10.17 -14.62
C LYS A 231 13.15 10.07 -14.18
N ARG A 232 13.40 9.38 -13.06
CA ARG A 232 14.76 9.06 -12.59
C ARG A 232 15.31 7.84 -13.32
N LEU A 233 14.53 6.77 -13.43
CA LEU A 233 14.88 5.54 -14.15
C LEU A 233 15.31 5.87 -15.59
N GLN A 234 14.44 6.51 -16.37
CA GLN A 234 14.71 6.94 -17.76
C GLN A 234 15.97 7.81 -17.92
N LYS A 235 16.42 8.51 -16.86
CA LYS A 235 17.61 9.37 -16.87
C LYS A 235 18.88 8.66 -16.36
N GLN A 236 18.75 7.70 -15.44
CA GLN A 236 19.87 7.07 -14.74
C GLN A 236 20.21 5.69 -15.30
N ASP A 237 19.19 4.90 -15.64
CA ASP A 237 19.33 3.62 -16.33
C ASP A 237 18.30 3.53 -17.46
N ARG A 238 18.71 4.01 -18.63
CA ARG A 238 17.90 3.99 -19.85
C ARG A 238 17.70 2.57 -20.39
N ALA A 239 18.66 1.66 -20.18
CA ALA A 239 18.54 0.29 -20.67
C ALA A 239 17.47 -0.48 -19.89
N LEU A 240 17.44 -0.32 -18.57
CA LEU A 240 16.37 -0.86 -17.73
C LEU A 240 15.01 -0.19 -18.03
N TRP A 241 14.98 1.11 -18.34
CA TRP A 241 13.76 1.78 -18.83
C TRP A 241 13.24 1.16 -20.13
N GLU A 242 14.12 0.88 -21.09
CA GLU A 242 13.74 0.31 -22.40
C GLU A 242 13.25 -1.15 -22.24
N ARG A 243 13.98 -2.01 -21.49
CA ARG A 243 13.50 -3.37 -21.12
C ARG A 243 12.14 -3.33 -20.41
N LEU A 244 11.89 -2.33 -19.57
CA LEU A 244 10.63 -2.19 -18.82
C LEU A 244 9.45 -1.82 -19.73
N CYS A 245 9.68 -1.01 -20.76
CA CYS A 245 8.71 -0.77 -21.82
C CYS A 245 8.46 -2.03 -22.67
N GLU A 246 9.51 -2.80 -22.98
CA GLU A 246 9.41 -4.07 -23.73
C GLU A 246 8.68 -5.17 -22.95
N CYS A 247 8.73 -5.16 -21.61
CA CYS A 247 7.95 -6.06 -20.75
C CYS A 247 6.51 -5.58 -20.50
N ASP A 248 5.99 -4.68 -21.33
CA ASP A 248 4.61 -4.16 -21.34
C ASP A 248 4.11 -3.43 -20.08
N TYR A 249 4.99 -3.04 -19.16
CA TYR A 249 4.59 -2.30 -17.93
C TYR A 249 3.87 -0.97 -18.20
N PHE A 250 4.12 -0.37 -19.36
CA PHE A 250 3.43 0.86 -19.81
C PHE A 250 2.58 0.64 -21.06
N GLN A 251 2.56 -0.57 -21.66
CA GLN A 251 1.85 -0.78 -22.93
C GLN A 251 0.34 -0.55 -22.77
N HIS A 252 -0.20 -0.90 -21.59
CA HIS A 252 -1.55 -0.58 -21.13
C HIS A 252 -1.53 0.65 -20.20
N GLY A 253 -2.65 1.34 -20.11
CA GLY A 253 -2.87 2.28 -19.00
C GLY A 253 -3.13 1.54 -17.68
N PRO A 254 -3.28 2.28 -16.57
CA PRO A 254 -3.60 1.69 -15.28
C PRO A 254 -5.12 1.53 -15.11
N VAL A 255 -5.56 0.56 -14.32
CA VAL A 255 -6.98 0.26 -14.04
C VAL A 255 -7.74 1.47 -13.46
N GLY A 256 -7.14 2.22 -12.53
CA GLY A 256 -7.81 3.34 -11.88
C GLY A 256 -8.74 2.92 -10.73
N THR A 257 -9.65 3.82 -10.32
CA THR A 257 -10.40 3.66 -9.07
C THR A 257 -11.68 4.51 -8.98
N TRP A 258 -12.65 4.00 -8.21
CA TRP A 258 -13.92 4.67 -7.91
C TRP A 258 -13.84 5.52 -6.65
N PHE A 259 -14.51 6.67 -6.65
CA PHE A 259 -14.70 7.50 -5.46
C PHE A 259 -16.18 7.59 -5.08
N GLU A 260 -16.58 6.82 -4.07
CA GLU A 260 -17.91 6.88 -3.43
C GLU A 260 -18.24 8.31 -2.94
N ARG A 261 -17.23 9.00 -2.40
CA ARG A 261 -17.34 10.36 -1.85
C ARG A 261 -16.28 11.31 -2.41
N ALA A 262 -16.33 11.52 -3.72
CA ALA A 262 -15.34 12.31 -4.46
C ALA A 262 -15.10 13.72 -3.89
N GLU A 263 -16.08 14.33 -3.22
CA GLU A 263 -15.97 15.65 -2.59
C GLU A 263 -14.95 15.67 -1.43
N LEU A 264 -14.72 14.53 -0.76
CA LEU A 264 -13.70 14.39 0.29
C LEU A 264 -12.29 14.20 -0.27
N HIS A 265 -12.18 13.77 -1.53
CA HIS A 265 -10.93 13.27 -2.13
C HIS A 265 -10.40 14.13 -3.31
N LEU A 266 -10.91 15.35 -3.51
CA LEU A 266 -10.59 16.21 -4.67
C LEU A 266 -9.08 16.39 -4.93
N ALA A 267 -8.24 16.51 -3.89
CA ALA A 267 -6.79 16.60 -4.04
C ALA A 267 -6.18 15.29 -4.58
N GLN A 268 -6.66 14.15 -4.09
CA GLN A 268 -6.25 12.82 -4.52
C GLN A 268 -6.68 12.53 -5.96
N ILE A 269 -7.92 12.87 -6.30
CA ILE A 269 -8.46 12.74 -7.66
C ILE A 269 -7.58 13.53 -8.65
N ARG A 270 -7.25 14.79 -8.33
CA ARG A 270 -6.37 15.60 -9.18
C ARG A 270 -4.99 14.96 -9.37
N PHE A 271 -4.37 14.48 -8.30
CA PHE A 271 -3.06 13.82 -8.34
C PHE A 271 -3.05 12.56 -9.24
N LEU A 272 -4.14 11.79 -9.22
CA LEU A 272 -4.33 10.61 -10.06
C LEU A 272 -4.52 11.00 -11.54
N LEU A 273 -5.32 12.05 -11.80
CA LEU A 273 -5.55 12.55 -13.16
C LEU A 273 -4.28 13.15 -13.80
N GLU A 274 -3.46 13.87 -13.04
CA GLU A 274 -2.13 14.34 -13.44
C GLU A 274 -1.16 13.20 -13.86
N ARG A 275 -1.48 11.95 -13.48
CA ARG A 275 -0.68 10.74 -13.76
C ARG A 275 -1.34 9.80 -14.78
N GLY A 276 -2.44 10.22 -15.41
CA GLY A 276 -3.13 9.39 -16.41
C GLY A 276 -3.87 8.20 -15.83
N VAL A 277 -4.15 8.22 -14.52
CA VAL A 277 -4.92 7.17 -13.84
C VAL A 277 -6.41 7.45 -14.02
N PRO A 278 -7.23 6.47 -14.45
CA PRO A 278 -8.68 6.63 -14.53
C PRO A 278 -9.30 6.90 -13.15
N VAL A 279 -10.25 7.83 -13.12
CA VAL A 279 -11.03 8.16 -11.92
C VAL A 279 -12.51 8.12 -12.27
N PHE A 280 -13.27 7.34 -11.51
CA PHE A 280 -14.70 7.12 -11.69
C PHE A 280 -15.46 7.66 -10.46
N TYR A 281 -16.57 8.38 -10.65
CA TYR A 281 -17.36 8.95 -9.55
C TYR A 281 -18.80 9.25 -9.97
N GLU A 282 -19.67 9.41 -8.98
CA GLU A 282 -21.01 9.97 -9.19
C GLU A 282 -20.96 11.50 -9.09
N TRP A 283 -21.57 12.20 -10.05
CA TRP A 283 -21.68 13.65 -10.09
C TRP A 283 -22.84 14.11 -9.19
N THR A 284 -22.63 14.11 -7.88
CA THR A 284 -23.67 14.46 -6.91
C THR A 284 -23.89 15.98 -6.80
N PRO A 285 -25.07 16.45 -6.36
CA PRO A 285 -25.32 17.87 -6.11
C PRO A 285 -24.33 18.52 -5.13
N ALA A 286 -23.85 17.76 -4.14
CA ALA A 286 -22.85 18.21 -3.17
C ALA A 286 -21.46 18.42 -3.81
N LEU A 287 -21.07 17.54 -4.73
CA LEU A 287 -19.84 17.67 -5.51
C LEU A 287 -19.91 18.85 -6.48
N ALA A 288 -21.03 19.00 -7.19
CA ALA A 288 -21.28 20.10 -8.13
C ALA A 288 -21.30 21.49 -7.47
N ALA A 289 -21.79 21.58 -6.22
CA ALA A 289 -21.78 22.81 -5.45
C ALA A 289 -20.39 23.19 -4.90
N HIS A 290 -19.39 22.31 -4.95
CA HIS A 290 -18.10 22.51 -4.30
C HIS A 290 -17.09 23.25 -5.22
N PRO A 291 -16.66 24.50 -4.92
CA PRO A 291 -15.87 25.31 -5.88
C PRO A 291 -14.52 24.71 -6.29
N ALA A 292 -13.90 23.86 -5.47
CA ALA A 292 -12.66 23.19 -5.84
C ALA A 292 -12.86 22.00 -6.81
N ALA A 293 -14.11 21.56 -7.03
CA ALA A 293 -14.47 20.41 -7.85
C ALA A 293 -14.83 20.76 -9.31
N VAL A 294 -14.74 22.03 -9.74
CA VAL A 294 -15.07 22.46 -11.11
C VAL A 294 -14.31 21.67 -12.20
N PHE A 295 -13.10 21.19 -11.91
CA PHE A 295 -12.33 20.33 -12.82
C PHE A 295 -12.90 18.90 -13.01
N LEU A 296 -13.97 18.56 -12.28
CA LEU A 296 -14.69 17.29 -12.35
C LEU A 296 -16.09 17.42 -12.98
N ALA A 297 -16.48 18.61 -13.45
CA ALA A 297 -17.74 18.82 -14.14
C ALA A 297 -17.84 17.95 -15.42
N PRO A 298 -19.02 17.39 -15.74
CA PRO A 298 -19.25 16.66 -16.99
C PRO A 298 -19.00 17.53 -18.22
N ALA A 299 -18.27 17.02 -19.21
CA ALA A 299 -17.91 17.74 -20.44
C ALA A 299 -19.11 18.04 -21.38
N ASN A 300 -20.30 17.54 -21.05
CA ASN A 300 -21.57 17.80 -21.73
C ASN A 300 -22.55 18.66 -20.91
N ASP A 301 -22.09 19.32 -19.84
CA ASP A 301 -22.91 20.06 -18.88
C ASP A 301 -24.07 19.23 -18.27
N ALA A 302 -23.90 17.90 -18.16
CA ALA A 302 -24.92 17.04 -17.57
C ALA A 302 -25.28 17.47 -16.13
N PRO A 303 -26.57 17.43 -15.77
CA PRO A 303 -27.00 17.76 -14.42
C PRO A 303 -26.39 16.77 -13.41
N PRO A 304 -26.19 17.20 -12.16
CA PRO A 304 -25.92 16.29 -11.06
C PRO A 304 -27.05 15.26 -10.89
N SER A 305 -26.76 14.12 -10.26
CA SER A 305 -27.77 13.10 -9.96
C SER A 305 -29.01 13.71 -9.29
N ASP A 306 -30.20 13.42 -9.82
CA ASP A 306 -31.47 13.96 -9.30
C ASP A 306 -31.78 13.47 -7.88
N HIS A 307 -31.21 12.33 -7.49
CA HIS A 307 -31.26 11.82 -6.14
C HIS A 307 -30.32 12.60 -5.20
N ALA A 308 -30.91 13.37 -4.29
CA ALA A 308 -30.25 13.61 -3.01
C ALA A 308 -29.92 12.25 -2.37
N PRO A 309 -28.69 12.04 -1.84
CA PRO A 309 -28.27 10.73 -1.37
C PRO A 309 -29.21 10.23 -0.29
N GLU A 310 -29.90 9.12 -0.56
CA GLU A 310 -30.83 8.53 0.39
C GLU A 310 -30.06 8.21 1.68
N PRO A 311 -30.47 8.76 2.85
CA PRO A 311 -29.70 8.63 4.07
C PRO A 311 -29.57 7.15 4.43
N ALA A 312 -28.36 6.62 4.27
CA ALA A 312 -28.06 5.19 4.21
C ALA A 312 -28.92 4.40 5.21
N PRO A 313 -29.78 3.48 4.73
CA PRO A 313 -31.03 3.15 5.40
C PRO A 313 -30.80 2.74 6.83
N THR A 314 -31.18 3.61 7.77
CA THR A 314 -31.13 3.31 9.20
C THR A 314 -31.95 2.06 9.43
N SER A 315 -31.26 0.94 9.68
CA SER A 315 -31.84 -0.38 9.81
C SER A 315 -32.64 -0.48 11.11
N ALA A 316 -33.81 0.16 11.12
CA ALA A 316 -34.76 0.13 12.20
C ALA A 316 -35.19 -1.32 12.42
N LEU A 317 -34.84 -1.89 13.59
CA LEU A 317 -35.24 -3.24 13.95
C LEU A 317 -36.77 -3.30 14.07
N ALA A 318 -37.43 -3.64 12.97
CA ALA A 318 -38.85 -3.96 12.93
C ALA A 318 -39.09 -5.17 13.83
N SER A 319 -39.57 -4.93 15.05
CA SER A 319 -39.69 -5.95 16.10
C SER A 319 -40.72 -7.02 15.71
N SER A 320 -40.26 -8.08 15.06
CA SER A 320 -41.09 -9.14 14.48
C SER A 320 -41.69 -10.04 15.55
N LYS A 321 -42.84 -9.62 16.10
CA LYS A 321 -43.70 -10.48 16.94
C LYS A 321 -44.13 -11.71 16.15
N ARG A 322 -43.50 -12.86 16.42
CA ARG A 322 -43.92 -14.16 15.87
C ARG A 322 -45.38 -14.44 16.23
N LYS A 323 -46.23 -14.59 15.21
CA LYS A 323 -47.50 -15.33 15.29
C LYS A 323 -47.75 -15.91 13.89
N GLY A 324 -47.80 -17.24 13.78
CA GLY A 324 -47.73 -17.93 12.49
C GLY A 324 -49.05 -18.55 12.05
N SER A 325 -49.13 -18.81 10.73
CA SER A 325 -50.08 -19.72 10.09
C SER A 325 -49.65 -19.95 8.63
N ASP A 326 -49.54 -21.21 8.21
CA ASP A 326 -49.67 -21.64 6.79
C ASP A 326 -51.07 -21.22 6.24
N PRO A 327 -51.37 -21.22 4.92
CA PRO A 327 -50.79 -22.05 3.83
C PRO A 327 -50.68 -21.24 2.49
N PRO A 328 -50.77 -21.81 1.25
CA PRO A 328 -50.67 -23.20 0.79
C PRO A 328 -49.64 -23.45 -0.34
N VAL A 329 -49.44 -24.73 -0.67
CA VAL A 329 -48.66 -25.18 -1.85
C VAL A 329 -49.41 -24.90 -3.15
N VAL A 330 -48.70 -24.38 -4.17
CA VAL A 330 -49.20 -24.23 -5.55
C VAL A 330 -48.37 -25.10 -6.50
N ASN A 331 -49.05 -26.00 -7.23
CA ASN A 331 -48.42 -26.86 -8.24
C ASN A 331 -48.29 -26.16 -9.59
N SER A 332 -47.09 -25.68 -9.92
CA SER A 332 -46.76 -25.17 -11.27
C SER A 332 -46.28 -26.30 -12.17
N LYS A 333 -46.98 -26.53 -13.30
CA LYS A 333 -46.61 -27.56 -14.28
C LYS A 333 -45.46 -27.09 -15.16
N VAL A 334 -44.46 -27.96 -15.38
CA VAL A 334 -43.38 -27.72 -16.35
C VAL A 334 -43.96 -27.69 -17.77
N ALA A 335 -43.79 -26.56 -18.46
CA ALA A 335 -44.01 -26.44 -19.90
C ALA A 335 -42.69 -26.69 -20.63
N LYS A 336 -42.70 -27.53 -21.67
CA LYS A 336 -41.50 -27.97 -22.38
C LYS A 336 -41.25 -27.07 -23.60
N ALA A 337 -40.39 -26.06 -23.45
CA ALA A 337 -39.96 -25.20 -24.54
C ALA A 337 -38.88 -25.87 -25.42
N SER A 338 -38.79 -25.45 -26.67
CA SER A 338 -37.90 -26.03 -27.69
C SER A 338 -36.50 -25.41 -27.69
N SER A 339 -35.50 -26.22 -28.05
CA SER A 339 -34.15 -25.76 -28.41
C SER A 339 -34.19 -24.66 -29.49
N GLN A 340 -33.44 -23.58 -29.28
CA GLN A 340 -33.24 -22.53 -30.27
C GLN A 340 -31.73 -22.31 -30.50
N GLU A 341 -31.35 -22.05 -31.74
CA GLU A 341 -29.96 -22.15 -32.22
C GLU A 341 -29.08 -20.96 -31.77
N GLN A 342 -27.80 -21.21 -31.52
CA GLN A 342 -26.81 -20.16 -31.27
C GLN A 342 -26.58 -19.31 -32.55
N PRO A 343 -26.69 -17.98 -32.50
CA PRO A 343 -26.23 -17.10 -33.57
C PRO A 343 -24.74 -16.75 -33.39
N ASP A 344 -24.00 -16.74 -34.49
CA ASP A 344 -22.59 -16.36 -34.55
C ASP A 344 -22.29 -14.92 -34.05
N ASN A 345 -21.07 -14.77 -33.52
CA ASN A 345 -20.29 -13.53 -33.33
C ASN A 345 -20.99 -12.22 -33.75
N VAL A 346 -21.55 -11.49 -32.78
CA VAL A 346 -22.05 -10.13 -32.99
C VAL A 346 -21.14 -9.12 -32.31
N ASP A 347 -20.41 -8.36 -33.12
CA ASP A 347 -19.75 -7.13 -32.69
C ASP A 347 -20.80 -6.09 -32.26
N ARG A 348 -20.69 -5.55 -31.04
CA ARG A 348 -21.78 -4.83 -30.33
C ARG A 348 -21.39 -3.49 -29.71
N THR A 349 -20.47 -2.73 -30.31
CA THR A 349 -20.34 -1.29 -30.00
C THR A 349 -21.49 -0.49 -30.64
N LYS A 350 -22.70 -0.57 -30.08
CA LYS A 350 -23.86 0.24 -30.51
C LYS A 350 -23.93 1.56 -29.76
N ARG A 351 -23.90 2.67 -30.49
CA ARG A 351 -24.19 4.05 -30.01
C ARG A 351 -23.43 4.51 -28.75
N VAL A 352 -22.10 4.45 -28.80
CA VAL A 352 -21.33 5.58 -28.23
C VAL A 352 -21.52 6.76 -29.18
N VAL A 353 -21.92 7.92 -28.66
CA VAL A 353 -21.88 9.18 -29.43
C VAL A 353 -20.54 9.85 -29.16
N PHE A 354 -19.68 9.86 -30.17
CA PHE A 354 -18.45 10.64 -30.18
C PHE A 354 -18.76 12.06 -30.63
N ASN A 355 -18.45 13.05 -29.80
CA ASN A 355 -18.53 14.46 -30.15
C ASN A 355 -17.12 14.98 -30.44
N ASP A 356 -16.85 15.33 -31.70
CA ASP A 356 -15.55 15.90 -32.09
C ASP A 356 -15.36 17.30 -31.47
N ALA A 357 -14.24 17.52 -30.79
CA ALA A 357 -13.98 18.71 -29.98
C ALA A 357 -14.01 20.03 -30.78
N ASP A 358 -13.70 20.00 -32.07
CA ASP A 358 -13.75 21.17 -32.97
C ASP A 358 -15.17 21.73 -33.19
N SER A 359 -16.22 20.99 -32.83
CA SER A 359 -17.62 21.37 -33.07
C SER A 359 -18.16 22.48 -32.14
N LEU A 360 -17.53 22.72 -30.98
CA LEU A 360 -18.00 23.67 -29.96
C LEU A 360 -17.50 25.12 -30.14
N GLY A 361 -16.83 25.42 -31.27
CA GLY A 361 -15.88 26.54 -31.36
C GLY A 361 -16.14 27.66 -32.37
N ARG A 362 -17.32 27.83 -32.99
CA ARG A 362 -17.54 28.95 -33.93
C ARG A 362 -18.98 29.42 -34.17
N ASN A 363 -19.47 30.31 -33.31
CA ASN A 363 -20.66 31.13 -33.59
C ASN A 363 -20.31 32.28 -34.56
N LEU A 364 -20.39 32.02 -35.87
CA LEU A 364 -20.37 33.07 -36.90
C LEU A 364 -21.56 32.92 -37.84
N LYS A 365 -22.29 34.01 -38.02
CA LYS A 365 -23.25 34.14 -39.13
C LYS A 365 -22.46 34.18 -40.42
N ASP A 366 -22.84 33.37 -41.40
CA ASP A 366 -23.18 33.92 -42.71
C ASP A 366 -24.08 32.95 -43.49
N LYS A 367 -24.59 33.43 -44.63
CA LYS A 367 -25.55 32.71 -45.47
C LYS A 367 -24.90 31.90 -46.59
N ASP A 368 -25.74 31.13 -47.28
CA ASP A 368 -25.63 30.76 -48.70
C ASP A 368 -24.38 29.95 -49.11
N SER A 369 -24.49 28.62 -49.03
CA SER A 369 -24.12 27.74 -50.15
C SER A 369 -24.65 26.32 -49.98
N GLU A 370 -25.38 25.82 -50.99
CA GLU A 370 -25.60 24.39 -51.17
C GLU A 370 -24.30 23.72 -51.61
N HIS A 371 -23.96 22.55 -51.08
CA HIS A 371 -23.34 21.46 -51.87
C HIS A 371 -23.38 20.13 -51.09
N VAL A 372 -24.27 19.23 -51.51
CA VAL A 372 -24.35 17.88 -50.93
C VAL A 372 -23.15 17.05 -51.38
N ARG A 373 -22.43 16.45 -50.44
CA ARG A 373 -21.48 15.35 -50.69
C ARG A 373 -21.77 14.17 -49.77
N THR A 374 -22.08 13.02 -50.36
CA THR A 374 -22.24 11.75 -49.65
C THR A 374 -20.89 11.17 -49.23
N PRO A 375 -20.82 10.48 -48.07
CA PRO A 375 -19.65 9.71 -47.69
C PRO A 375 -19.53 8.43 -48.56
N PRO A 376 -18.31 7.89 -48.76
CA PRO A 376 -18.08 6.71 -49.58
C PRO A 376 -18.58 5.42 -48.91
N SER A 377 -19.04 4.46 -49.72
CA SER A 377 -19.44 3.12 -49.27
C SER A 377 -18.25 2.19 -49.06
N THR A 378 -18.33 1.35 -48.02
CA THR A 378 -17.36 0.27 -47.78
C THR A 378 -17.67 -0.96 -48.65
N PRO A 379 -16.66 -1.60 -49.26
CA PRO A 379 -16.86 -2.82 -50.05
C PRO A 379 -17.12 -4.05 -49.16
N LYS A 380 -17.96 -4.97 -49.64
CA LYS A 380 -18.31 -6.21 -48.94
C LYS A 380 -17.22 -7.28 -49.06
N LYS A 381 -17.21 -8.23 -48.11
CA LYS A 381 -16.41 -9.46 -48.15
C LYS A 381 -16.62 -10.25 -49.46
N SER A 382 -15.55 -10.87 -49.95
CA SER A 382 -15.59 -12.07 -50.80
C SER A 382 -14.61 -13.12 -50.23
N THR A 383 -14.57 -14.32 -50.80
CA THR A 383 -14.15 -15.54 -50.09
C THR A 383 -12.89 -16.22 -50.63
N SER A 384 -12.32 -17.07 -49.76
CA SER A 384 -11.53 -18.27 -50.09
C SER A 384 -10.01 -18.16 -50.35
N SER A 385 -9.36 -19.32 -50.17
CA SER A 385 -7.98 -19.70 -50.52
C SER A 385 -6.80 -18.90 -49.92
N ALA A 386 -6.04 -19.59 -49.06
CA ALA A 386 -4.63 -19.28 -48.84
C ALA A 386 -3.79 -19.61 -50.11
N PRO A 387 -2.59 -19.02 -50.23
CA PRO A 387 -1.41 -19.86 -50.00
C PRO A 387 -0.32 -19.19 -49.14
N SER A 388 0.69 -19.98 -48.75
CA SER A 388 1.82 -19.60 -47.92
C SER A 388 2.95 -18.90 -48.69
N THR A 389 3.74 -18.06 -48.01
CA THR A 389 5.16 -17.64 -48.27
C THR A 389 5.58 -16.59 -47.21
N PRO A 390 6.86 -16.17 -47.04
CA PRO A 390 7.70 -16.78 -46.01
C PRO A 390 8.19 -15.79 -44.93
N ILE A 391 8.76 -16.35 -43.85
CA ILE A 391 9.36 -15.60 -42.74
C ILE A 391 10.50 -14.69 -43.24
N ARG A 392 10.51 -13.44 -42.77
CA ARG A 392 11.69 -12.55 -42.76
C ARG A 392 11.88 -11.96 -41.36
N PRO A 393 13.12 -11.79 -40.87
CA PRO A 393 13.38 -11.33 -39.50
C PRO A 393 13.05 -9.85 -39.30
N LEU A 394 12.59 -9.51 -38.09
CA LEU A 394 12.35 -8.14 -37.64
C LEU A 394 13.65 -7.53 -37.10
N SER A 395 14.37 -6.79 -37.94
CA SER A 395 15.58 -6.07 -37.51
C SER A 395 15.85 -4.77 -38.28
N ALA A 396 14.81 -3.95 -38.51
CA ALA A 396 14.93 -2.54 -38.91
C ALA A 396 13.61 -1.76 -38.78
N ARG A 397 13.43 -0.97 -37.71
CA ARG A 397 12.57 0.24 -37.64
C ARG A 397 12.60 0.87 -36.23
N PHE A 398 13.43 1.91 -36.04
CA PHE A 398 13.16 3.08 -35.16
C PHE A 398 14.27 4.14 -35.28
N THR A 399 14.54 4.62 -36.51
CA THR A 399 15.31 5.86 -36.70
C THR A 399 14.41 7.07 -36.46
N MET A 400 14.41 7.56 -35.22
CA MET A 400 13.81 8.86 -34.88
C MET A 400 14.55 10.00 -35.60
N PRO A 401 13.84 11.03 -36.12
CA PRO A 401 14.48 12.18 -36.76
C PRO A 401 15.16 13.08 -35.73
N ALA A 402 16.36 13.57 -36.05
CA ALA A 402 17.10 14.50 -35.20
C ALA A 402 16.48 15.90 -35.24
N VAL A 403 15.98 16.39 -34.10
CA VAL A 403 15.48 17.77 -33.97
C VAL A 403 16.65 18.74 -33.86
N LEU A 404 16.79 19.59 -34.87
CA LEU A 404 17.80 20.65 -34.91
C LEU A 404 17.36 21.84 -34.05
N TYR A 405 18.15 22.20 -33.04
CA TYR A 405 17.98 23.46 -32.30
C TYR A 405 18.60 24.64 -33.08
N PRO A 406 17.84 25.68 -33.45
CA PRO A 406 18.41 26.93 -33.95
C PRO A 406 18.99 27.76 -32.80
N SER A 407 20.28 28.07 -32.87
CA SER A 407 20.93 29.03 -31.96
C SER A 407 20.73 30.47 -32.45
N THR A 408 20.43 31.40 -31.54
CA THR A 408 20.35 32.85 -31.82
C THR A 408 21.28 33.64 -30.89
N ALA A 409 21.88 34.72 -31.42
CA ALA A 409 22.87 35.54 -30.72
C ALA A 409 22.93 36.97 -31.28
N LYS A 410 23.55 37.90 -30.51
CA LYS A 410 23.72 39.36 -30.77
C LYS A 410 22.43 40.17 -30.52
N SER A 411 22.41 41.45 -30.07
CA SER A 411 23.39 42.45 -29.54
C SER A 411 22.60 43.78 -29.25
N PRO A 412 23.19 44.97 -28.92
CA PRO A 412 24.31 45.34 -28.01
C PRO A 412 24.08 46.62 -27.12
N SER A 413 24.88 46.80 -26.05
CA SER A 413 25.38 48.11 -25.50
C SER A 413 24.40 49.20 -24.98
N PRO A 414 24.86 50.31 -24.31
CA PRO A 414 26.18 50.65 -23.73
C PRO A 414 26.16 50.99 -22.20
N ALA A 415 27.31 51.43 -21.65
CA ALA A 415 27.55 51.82 -20.23
C ALA A 415 27.38 53.35 -19.98
N PRO A 416 27.80 54.04 -18.85
CA PRO A 416 29.15 53.97 -18.21
C PRO A 416 29.31 54.30 -16.68
N ARG A 417 30.56 54.20 -16.18
CA ARG A 417 31.14 54.70 -14.88
C ARG A 417 30.70 53.94 -13.60
N SER A 418 31.53 53.28 -12.75
CA SER A 418 32.99 53.30 -12.43
C SER A 418 33.46 54.51 -11.58
N PRO A 419 34.55 54.44 -10.76
CA PRO A 419 35.57 53.36 -10.60
C PRO A 419 36.04 53.10 -9.12
N VAL A 420 37.23 52.45 -8.94
CA VAL A 420 38.15 52.44 -7.75
C VAL A 420 37.76 51.50 -6.58
N GLN A 421 38.61 50.64 -5.99
CA GLN A 421 39.94 50.03 -6.24
C GLN A 421 39.94 48.65 -5.50
N SER A 422 40.80 47.64 -5.73
CA SER A 422 42.25 47.68 -5.95
C SER A 422 42.81 46.50 -6.80
N THR A 423 44.12 46.52 -7.01
CA THR A 423 45.00 45.55 -7.71
C THR A 423 44.80 44.08 -7.30
N ARG A 424 44.73 43.11 -8.23
CA ARG A 424 45.83 42.53 -9.07
C ARG A 424 46.97 41.86 -8.27
N ALA A 425 47.58 40.75 -8.70
CA ALA A 425 47.21 39.71 -9.69
C ALA A 425 48.28 38.58 -9.72
N ALA A 426 47.89 37.40 -10.26
CA ALA A 426 48.73 36.48 -11.05
C ALA A 426 49.92 35.73 -10.40
N ALA A 427 50.36 34.55 -10.88
CA ALA A 427 49.71 33.53 -11.72
C ALA A 427 50.57 32.23 -11.83
N LEU A 428 49.92 31.15 -12.31
CA LEU A 428 50.46 30.05 -13.13
C LEU A 428 51.52 29.04 -12.58
N LEU A 429 51.06 27.78 -12.55
CA LEU A 429 51.74 26.51 -12.86
C LEU A 429 53.23 26.55 -13.27
N ASN A 430 54.02 25.59 -12.74
CA ASN A 430 54.29 24.33 -13.45
C ASN A 430 55.07 23.23 -12.67
N ARG A 431 54.78 21.97 -13.05
CA ARG A 431 55.62 20.74 -13.10
C ARG A 431 56.43 20.23 -11.88
N LEU A 432 56.14 18.94 -11.56
CA LEU A 432 57.06 17.79 -11.48
C LEU A 432 58.45 17.97 -10.82
N THR A 433 58.73 17.26 -9.70
CA THR A 433 59.57 16.02 -9.64
C THR A 433 59.95 15.65 -8.20
N SER A 434 59.79 14.37 -7.83
CA SER A 434 60.56 13.68 -6.76
C SER A 434 61.97 13.32 -7.30
N PRO A 435 63.03 13.00 -6.50
CA PRO A 435 62.98 12.31 -5.19
C PRO A 435 64.04 12.73 -4.13
N THR A 436 64.32 11.80 -3.20
CA THR A 436 65.32 11.68 -2.09
C THR A 436 66.79 12.01 -2.42
N PRO A 437 67.76 12.11 -1.46
CA PRO A 437 67.83 11.59 -0.06
C PRO A 437 68.17 12.68 1.01
N SER A 438 68.35 12.44 2.33
CA SER A 438 69.38 11.66 3.08
C SER A 438 69.01 11.60 4.58
N THR A 439 68.95 10.46 5.27
CA THR A 439 70.02 9.66 5.95
C THR A 439 70.77 10.31 7.12
N VAL A 440 70.96 9.48 8.19
CA VAL A 440 71.86 9.55 9.38
C VAL A 440 71.20 10.01 10.70
N SER A 441 71.46 9.45 11.90
CA SER A 441 71.82 8.08 12.42
C SER A 441 71.87 8.17 13.98
N GLY A 442 71.71 7.15 14.84
CA GLY A 442 71.37 5.72 14.71
C GLY A 442 71.84 4.89 15.94
N GLY A 443 71.40 3.62 16.07
CA GLY A 443 71.84 2.64 17.09
C GLY A 443 70.88 2.41 18.29
N SER A 444 70.94 1.31 19.06
CA SER A 444 71.69 0.04 18.84
C SER A 444 71.23 -1.08 19.82
N ARG A 445 70.87 -2.27 19.29
CA ARG A 445 70.61 -3.56 20.02
C ARG A 445 69.40 -3.53 21.01
N ALA A 446 68.82 -4.65 21.46
CA ALA A 446 69.16 -6.08 21.30
C ALA A 446 67.93 -7.02 21.15
N SER A 447 68.15 -8.15 20.47
CA SER A 447 67.58 -9.51 20.67
C SER A 447 66.15 -9.74 21.21
N SER A 448 65.31 -10.41 20.40
CA SER A 448 64.36 -11.47 20.82
C SER A 448 64.05 -12.41 19.64
N PRO A 449 63.65 -13.68 19.87
CA PRO A 449 63.73 -14.73 18.87
C PRO A 449 62.50 -14.89 17.97
N VAL A 450 62.72 -15.51 16.80
CA VAL A 450 61.66 -16.13 15.98
C VAL A 450 61.18 -17.41 16.67
N LEU A 451 59.87 -17.67 16.64
CA LEU A 451 59.26 -18.94 17.03
C LEU A 451 58.46 -19.49 15.85
N ASP A 452 58.71 -20.74 15.48
CA ASP A 452 57.96 -21.46 14.45
C ASP A 452 56.54 -21.81 14.94
N PRO A 453 55.54 -21.87 14.03
CA PRO A 453 54.19 -22.29 14.39
C PRO A 453 54.14 -23.79 14.73
N PRO A 454 53.51 -24.20 15.84
CA PRO A 454 53.45 -25.61 16.23
C PRO A 454 52.51 -26.41 15.33
N ALA A 455 52.87 -27.66 15.06
CA ALA A 455 52.08 -28.58 14.24
C ALA A 455 50.73 -28.93 14.92
N ALA A 456 49.65 -28.90 14.14
CA ALA A 456 48.31 -29.22 14.63
C ALA A 456 48.12 -30.73 14.85
N THR A 457 47.83 -31.14 16.08
CA THR A 457 47.45 -32.52 16.41
C THR A 457 45.92 -32.72 16.34
N PRO A 458 45.42 -33.85 15.83
CA PRO A 458 43.99 -34.02 15.49
C PRO A 458 43.04 -34.21 16.70
N ALA A 459 43.54 -34.19 17.94
CA ALA A 459 42.75 -34.50 19.13
C ALA A 459 41.73 -33.41 19.54
N SER A 460 41.81 -32.20 18.98
CA SER A 460 41.03 -31.03 19.45
C SER A 460 39.54 -31.02 19.05
N LEU A 461 39.10 -31.87 18.11
CA LEU A 461 37.77 -31.69 17.50
C LEU A 461 36.62 -32.15 18.42
N LEU A 462 36.73 -33.33 19.04
CA LEU A 462 35.71 -33.84 19.96
C LEU A 462 35.57 -32.95 21.21
N ALA A 463 36.70 -32.45 21.73
CA ALA A 463 36.74 -31.56 22.89
C ALA A 463 36.07 -30.20 22.63
N ARG A 464 36.03 -29.71 21.38
CA ARG A 464 35.26 -28.50 20.99
C ARG A 464 33.77 -28.75 20.85
N ILE A 465 33.36 -29.97 20.50
CA ILE A 465 31.94 -30.35 20.35
C ILE A 465 31.28 -30.59 21.72
N GLN A 466 32.05 -30.97 22.73
CA GLN A 466 31.55 -31.23 24.10
C GLN A 466 31.60 -30.03 25.06
N GLN A 467 32.13 -28.88 24.63
CA GLN A 467 31.98 -27.66 25.42
C GLN A 467 30.54 -27.13 25.27
N PRO A 468 29.83 -26.79 26.38
CA PRO A 468 28.58 -26.07 26.27
C PRO A 468 28.84 -24.74 25.54
N PRO A 469 27.92 -24.28 24.67
CA PRO A 469 28.13 -23.04 23.94
C PRO A 469 28.38 -21.90 24.94
N PRO A 470 29.46 -21.10 24.77
CA PRO A 470 29.67 -19.97 25.65
C PRO A 470 28.44 -19.06 25.55
N ALA A 471 27.86 -18.71 26.71
CA ALA A 471 26.74 -17.79 26.75
C ALA A 471 27.11 -16.55 25.93
N PRO A 472 26.26 -16.12 24.97
CA PRO A 472 26.63 -15.06 24.04
C PRO A 472 27.04 -13.83 24.86
N ALA A 473 28.23 -13.29 24.56
CA ALA A 473 28.73 -12.10 25.22
C ALA A 473 27.83 -10.92 24.81
N VAL A 474 26.77 -10.70 25.60
CA VAL A 474 25.84 -9.58 25.43
C VAL A 474 26.68 -8.31 25.57
N GLY A 475 26.96 -7.68 24.43
CA GLY A 475 27.63 -6.38 24.41
C GLY A 475 26.86 -5.43 25.31
N VAL A 476 27.58 -4.75 26.21
CA VAL A 476 26.99 -3.84 27.18
C VAL A 476 26.52 -2.57 26.46
N ILE A 477 25.39 -2.67 25.79
CA ILE A 477 24.59 -1.54 25.35
C ILE A 477 24.10 -0.87 26.64
N GLU A 478 24.53 0.37 26.89
CA GLU A 478 24.06 1.14 28.04
C GLU A 478 22.56 1.44 27.87
N VAL A 479 21.73 0.64 28.55
CA VAL A 479 20.29 0.80 28.60
C VAL A 479 19.98 1.90 29.62
N VAL A 480 20.21 3.16 29.22
CA VAL A 480 19.99 4.32 30.10
C VAL A 480 18.51 4.43 30.46
N ALA A 481 18.18 4.09 31.71
CA ALA A 481 16.91 4.40 32.34
C ALA A 481 16.75 5.93 32.39
N LEU A 482 15.87 6.48 31.54
CA LEU A 482 15.80 7.94 31.32
C LEU A 482 15.27 8.77 32.50
N CYS A 483 14.83 8.14 33.58
CA CYS A 483 14.39 8.82 34.79
C CYS A 483 14.30 7.83 35.97
N GLU A 484 14.73 8.25 37.16
CA GLU A 484 14.34 7.61 38.42
C GLU A 484 12.95 8.12 38.88
N ASP A 485 12.63 9.39 38.58
CA ASP A 485 11.34 10.03 38.86
C ASP A 485 10.24 9.66 37.85
N VAL A 486 9.91 8.37 37.75
CA VAL A 486 8.57 7.95 37.28
C VAL A 486 7.62 8.08 38.47
N GLY A 487 6.58 8.92 38.32
CA GLY A 487 5.54 9.05 39.35
C GLY A 487 4.90 7.68 39.63
N LYS A 488 5.04 7.19 40.87
CA LYS A 488 4.57 5.85 41.27
C LYS A 488 3.06 5.71 40.98
N PRO A 489 2.60 4.62 40.34
CA PRO A 489 1.18 4.41 40.03
C PRO A 489 0.30 4.50 41.28
N MET A 490 -0.83 5.23 41.19
CA MET A 490 -1.62 5.61 42.37
C MET A 490 -2.36 4.45 43.05
N HIS A 491 -2.62 3.36 42.32
CA HIS A 491 -3.23 2.14 42.86
C HIS A 491 -2.21 1.00 42.90
N ILE A 492 -1.84 0.62 44.13
CA ILE A 492 -0.72 -0.28 44.42
C ILE A 492 -1.23 -1.66 44.82
N GLU A 493 -1.30 -2.57 43.86
CA GLU A 493 -1.32 -4.01 44.14
C GLU A 493 0.12 -4.50 44.33
N THR A 494 0.61 -4.58 45.56
CA THR A 494 1.94 -5.14 45.91
C THR A 494 1.95 -6.67 45.83
N LEU A 495 1.30 -7.25 44.83
CA LEU A 495 1.09 -8.68 44.72
C LEU A 495 2.28 -9.35 44.01
N HIS A 496 2.92 -10.28 44.72
CA HIS A 496 4.00 -11.11 44.19
C HIS A 496 3.48 -12.09 43.14
N GLY A 497 4.36 -12.49 42.22
CA GLY A 497 4.03 -13.27 41.04
C GLY A 497 5.26 -13.54 40.17
N ALA A 498 5.04 -14.05 38.97
CA ALA A 498 6.10 -14.36 38.01
C ALA A 498 5.65 -14.08 36.57
N LEU A 499 6.61 -13.80 35.67
CA LEU A 499 6.33 -13.77 34.23
C LEU A 499 6.14 -15.20 33.70
N GLN A 500 5.10 -15.42 32.89
CA GLN A 500 4.85 -16.66 32.15
C GLN A 500 4.62 -16.32 30.67
N GLU A 501 5.02 -17.21 29.77
CA GLU A 501 4.76 -17.04 28.34
C GLU A 501 3.28 -17.26 28.01
N VAL A 502 2.73 -16.40 27.14
CA VAL A 502 1.35 -16.47 26.62
C VAL A 502 1.33 -16.15 25.13
N GLU A 503 0.32 -16.66 24.42
CA GLU A 503 0.05 -16.21 23.06
C GLU A 503 -0.74 -14.91 23.09
N LEU A 504 -0.23 -13.90 22.39
CA LEU A 504 -0.88 -12.62 22.16
C LEU A 504 -1.19 -12.47 20.65
N ARG A 505 -2.40 -12.06 20.30
CA ARG A 505 -2.76 -11.60 18.96
C ARG A 505 -3.37 -10.20 19.07
N LEU A 506 -2.97 -9.34 18.14
CA LEU A 506 -3.44 -7.96 18.04
C LEU A 506 -4.21 -7.81 16.72
N PRO A 507 -5.54 -8.02 16.72
CA PRO A 507 -6.40 -7.61 15.62
C PRO A 507 -6.19 -6.14 15.23
N PRO A 508 -6.35 -5.78 13.94
CA PRO A 508 -6.36 -4.39 13.53
C PRO A 508 -7.55 -3.64 14.12
N TYR A 509 -7.44 -2.31 14.23
CA TYR A 509 -8.56 -1.44 14.60
C TYR A 509 -9.77 -1.70 13.69
N SER A 510 -10.93 -1.96 14.29
CA SER A 510 -12.20 -2.11 13.57
C SER A 510 -13.30 -1.26 14.21
N PRO A 511 -13.89 -0.29 13.50
CA PRO A 511 -14.99 0.52 14.03
C PRO A 511 -16.30 -0.27 14.18
N THR A 512 -16.39 -1.48 13.59
CA THR A 512 -17.59 -2.33 13.53
C THR A 512 -17.38 -3.68 14.23
N ALA A 513 -16.46 -3.77 15.19
CA ALA A 513 -15.89 -5.01 15.74
C ALA A 513 -16.86 -6.04 16.39
N SER A 514 -18.16 -5.77 16.45
CA SER A 514 -19.18 -6.62 17.12
C SER A 514 -19.25 -8.07 16.63
N GLU A 515 -18.79 -8.36 15.40
CA GLU A 515 -18.75 -9.73 14.84
C GLU A 515 -17.38 -10.06 14.22
N ALA A 516 -16.29 -9.57 14.84
CA ALA A 516 -14.94 -9.91 14.42
C ALA A 516 -14.65 -11.41 14.60
N ARG A 517 -14.86 -12.21 13.53
CA ARG A 517 -14.30 -13.57 13.40
C ARG A 517 -12.81 -13.54 13.78
N PRO A 518 -12.27 -14.57 14.47
CA PRO A 518 -10.89 -14.57 14.96
C PRO A 518 -9.93 -14.24 13.82
N SER A 519 -9.33 -13.05 13.90
CA SER A 519 -8.56 -12.46 12.81
C SER A 519 -7.33 -13.28 12.49
N THR A 520 -6.94 -13.32 11.21
CA THR A 520 -5.70 -13.95 10.74
C THR A 520 -4.41 -13.24 11.19
N SER A 521 -4.49 -12.27 12.11
CA SER A 521 -3.34 -11.69 12.81
C SER A 521 -2.48 -12.80 13.44
N PRO A 522 -1.17 -12.86 13.16
CA PRO A 522 -0.32 -13.92 13.69
C PRO A 522 -0.20 -13.85 15.21
N ALA A 523 -0.07 -15.01 15.85
CA ALA A 523 0.34 -15.09 17.25
C ALA A 523 1.77 -14.55 17.40
N ILE A 524 1.96 -13.66 18.37
CA ILE A 524 3.26 -13.25 18.86
C ILE A 524 3.41 -13.74 20.30
N ALA A 525 4.62 -14.13 20.67
CA ALA A 525 4.94 -14.46 22.05
C ALA A 525 4.80 -13.20 22.91
N ALA A 526 4.32 -13.36 24.14
CA ALA A 526 4.30 -12.31 25.13
C ALA A 526 4.57 -12.89 26.51
N LEU A 527 5.04 -12.06 27.43
CA LEU A 527 5.14 -12.39 28.85
C LEU A 527 3.95 -11.78 29.57
N GLU A 528 3.13 -12.61 30.21
CA GLU A 528 2.13 -12.18 31.18
C GLU A 528 2.74 -12.20 32.59
N TYR A 529 2.59 -11.12 33.36
CA TYR A 529 2.84 -11.20 34.80
C TYR A 529 1.63 -11.84 35.49
N ARG A 530 1.86 -12.97 36.14
CA ARG A 530 0.84 -13.75 36.86
C ARG A 530 1.11 -13.78 38.35
N ILE A 531 0.11 -13.31 39.10
CA ILE A 531 0.07 -13.29 40.57
C ILE A 531 -0.31 -14.68 41.12
N ASN A 532 -1.31 -15.32 40.53
CA ASN A 532 -1.84 -16.64 40.90
C ASN A 532 -2.25 -17.43 39.65
N SER A 533 -2.57 -18.72 39.80
CA SER A 533 -3.15 -19.55 38.73
C SER A 533 -4.47 -18.98 38.19
N ASP A 534 -5.29 -18.47 39.10
CA ASP A 534 -6.68 -18.08 38.86
C ASP A 534 -6.79 -16.54 38.76
N GLN A 535 -5.80 -15.89 38.15
CA GLN A 535 -5.79 -14.42 38.05
C GLN A 535 -6.97 -13.90 37.24
N GLY A 536 -7.71 -12.97 37.86
CA GLY A 536 -8.81 -12.22 37.24
C GLY A 536 -8.33 -11.13 36.28
N HIS A 537 -8.92 -9.94 36.36
CA HIS A 537 -8.62 -8.82 35.48
C HIS A 537 -8.25 -7.58 36.32
N PRO A 538 -7.26 -6.76 35.89
CA PRO A 538 -6.52 -6.81 34.62
C PRO A 538 -5.50 -7.96 34.46
N ARG A 539 -5.01 -8.15 33.23
CA ARG A 539 -3.87 -9.02 32.82
C ARG A 539 -2.73 -8.15 32.28
N LEU A 540 -1.51 -8.23 32.83
CA LEU A 540 -0.37 -7.38 32.45
C LEU A 540 0.51 -8.13 31.46
N VAL A 541 0.52 -7.70 30.20
CA VAL A 541 1.13 -8.42 29.08
C VAL A 541 2.13 -7.56 28.33
N PHE A 542 3.32 -8.12 28.10
CA PHE A 542 4.45 -7.49 27.42
C PHE A 542 4.78 -8.27 26.13
N PRO A 543 4.58 -7.72 24.91
CA PRO A 543 4.89 -8.40 23.66
C PRO A 543 6.39 -8.70 23.51
N SER A 544 6.74 -9.72 22.71
CA SER A 544 8.13 -10.07 22.35
C SER A 544 8.79 -9.07 21.37
N ASN A 545 8.67 -7.78 21.66
CA ASN A 545 9.26 -6.72 20.88
C ASN A 545 10.77 -6.67 21.18
N GLY A 546 11.58 -7.29 20.32
CA GLY A 546 13.05 -7.28 20.40
C GLY A 546 13.58 -7.63 21.79
N ARG A 547 14.26 -6.68 22.45
CA ARG A 547 14.92 -6.91 23.75
C ARG A 547 14.02 -6.69 24.98
N ALA A 548 12.73 -6.38 24.81
CA ALA A 548 11.82 -6.08 25.92
C ALA A 548 11.79 -7.22 26.97
N HIS A 549 11.74 -8.47 26.52
CA HIS A 549 11.73 -9.65 27.40
C HIS A 549 13.03 -9.84 28.17
N GLU A 550 14.20 -9.58 27.54
CA GLU A 550 15.50 -9.65 28.22
C GLU A 550 15.59 -8.67 29.40
N ILE A 551 15.09 -7.44 29.22
CA ILE A 551 15.12 -6.40 30.26
C ILE A 551 14.18 -6.75 31.41
N LEU A 552 12.96 -7.23 31.12
CA LEU A 552 11.98 -7.62 32.13
C LEU A 552 12.42 -8.86 32.93
N LEU A 553 12.85 -9.93 32.25
CA LEU A 553 13.40 -11.12 32.91
C LEU A 553 14.68 -10.80 33.69
N GLY A 554 15.54 -9.92 33.16
CA GLY A 554 16.73 -9.43 33.83
C GLY A 554 16.42 -8.63 35.10
N ALA A 555 15.40 -7.77 35.09
CA ALA A 555 14.97 -7.01 36.27
C ALA A 555 14.41 -7.93 37.37
N ILE A 556 13.66 -8.97 37.01
CA ILE A 556 13.19 -9.99 37.97
C ILE A 556 14.37 -10.79 38.53
N ALA A 557 15.30 -11.23 37.68
CA ALA A 557 16.50 -11.98 38.10
C ALA A 557 17.45 -11.15 39.00
N ARG A 558 17.57 -9.84 38.76
CA ARG A 558 18.26 -8.89 39.64
C ARG A 558 17.44 -8.43 40.84
N ASN A 559 16.22 -8.94 40.99
CA ASN A 559 15.32 -8.63 42.11
C ASN A 559 14.89 -7.14 42.18
N GLU A 560 14.91 -6.45 41.04
CA GLU A 560 14.45 -5.06 40.87
C GLU A 560 12.94 -4.96 40.63
N ALA A 561 12.33 -6.06 40.16
CA ALA A 561 10.89 -6.19 40.04
C ALA A 561 10.41 -7.50 40.69
N ARG A 562 9.52 -7.39 41.68
CA ARG A 562 8.89 -8.51 42.42
C ARG A 562 7.36 -8.43 42.42
N THR A 563 6.79 -7.35 41.93
CA THR A 563 5.36 -7.05 41.92
C THR A 563 4.89 -6.58 40.55
N TRP A 564 3.58 -6.63 40.34
CA TRP A 564 2.89 -6.07 39.18
C TRP A 564 3.31 -4.63 38.87
N VAL A 565 3.28 -3.79 39.91
CA VAL A 565 3.56 -2.35 39.81
C VAL A 565 5.03 -2.09 39.46
N GLU A 566 5.96 -2.87 40.00
CA GLU A 566 7.38 -2.75 39.64
C GLU A 566 7.65 -3.20 38.20
N CYS A 567 7.03 -4.29 37.74
CA CYS A 567 7.16 -4.73 36.33
C CYS A 567 6.61 -3.69 35.34
N LEU A 568 5.45 -3.10 35.65
CA LEU A 568 4.90 -1.98 34.90
C LEU A 568 5.81 -0.75 34.97
N THR A 569 6.40 -0.45 36.13
CA THR A 569 7.33 0.69 36.30
C THR A 569 8.59 0.50 35.45
N VAL A 570 9.20 -0.69 35.46
CA VAL A 570 10.32 -1.06 34.59
C VAL A 570 9.95 -0.89 33.11
N ALA A 571 8.78 -1.39 32.69
CA ALA A 571 8.32 -1.21 31.31
C ALA A 571 8.15 0.28 30.93
N LEU A 572 7.53 1.08 31.79
CA LEU A 572 7.36 2.53 31.58
C LEU A 572 8.65 3.35 31.73
N GLN A 573 9.70 2.79 32.36
CA GLN A 573 11.02 3.41 32.48
C GLN A 573 11.85 3.20 31.21
N TYR A 574 11.81 2.00 30.64
CA TYR A 574 12.49 1.63 29.39
C TYR A 574 11.62 1.83 28.13
N GLY A 575 10.44 2.43 28.27
CA GLY A 575 9.53 2.70 27.16
C GLY A 575 9.04 1.44 26.42
N ILE A 576 8.94 0.30 27.10
CA ILE A 576 8.47 -0.98 26.57
C ILE A 576 6.95 -0.92 26.34
N THR A 577 6.48 -1.50 25.24
CA THR A 577 5.04 -1.66 24.95
C THR A 577 4.37 -2.58 25.98
N VAL A 578 3.25 -2.15 26.56
CA VAL A 578 2.55 -2.89 27.63
C VAL A 578 1.03 -2.82 27.45
N TYR A 579 0.35 -3.91 27.80
CA TYR A 579 -1.11 -4.03 27.83
C TYR A 579 -1.57 -4.40 29.23
N THR A 580 -2.64 -3.78 29.72
CA THR A 580 -3.34 -4.11 30.96
C THR A 580 -4.74 -4.60 30.63
N ALA A 581 -4.82 -5.79 30.04
CA ALA A 581 -5.99 -6.25 29.33
C ALA A 581 -7.12 -6.67 30.30
N ILE A 582 -8.32 -6.10 30.13
CA ILE A 582 -9.53 -6.42 30.90
C ILE A 582 -10.60 -7.06 30.01
N ARG A 583 -11.50 -7.86 30.59
CA ARG A 583 -12.79 -8.14 29.94
C ARG A 583 -13.79 -7.07 30.35
N THR A 584 -14.75 -6.80 29.47
CA THR A 584 -15.97 -6.06 29.79
C THR A 584 -17.13 -6.67 29.01
N ASP A 585 -18.29 -6.77 29.65
CA ASP A 585 -19.54 -7.22 29.04
C ASP A 585 -20.28 -6.03 28.38
N ALA A 586 -19.50 -5.17 27.71
CA ALA A 586 -19.97 -3.91 27.15
C ALA A 586 -21.07 -4.14 26.10
N ALA A 587 -22.17 -3.38 26.21
CA ALA A 587 -23.29 -3.49 25.30
C ALA A 587 -22.88 -3.17 23.83
N PRO A 588 -23.53 -3.73 22.80
CA PRO A 588 -23.12 -3.54 21.40
C PRO A 588 -23.06 -2.07 20.93
N ASP A 589 -23.86 -1.20 21.54
CA ASP A 589 -23.89 0.24 21.28
C ASP A 589 -22.80 1.04 22.05
N ALA A 590 -22.16 0.42 23.04
CA ALA A 590 -21.13 1.05 23.86
C ALA A 590 -19.82 1.27 23.07
N LEU A 591 -19.53 0.39 22.10
CA LEU A 591 -18.38 0.55 21.20
C LEU A 591 -18.51 1.82 20.33
N ALA A 592 -19.71 2.09 19.81
CA ALA A 592 -19.99 3.32 19.07
C ALA A 592 -19.83 4.57 19.96
N ARG A 593 -20.25 4.49 21.23
CA ARG A 593 -19.97 5.55 22.23
C ARG A 593 -18.48 5.73 22.51
N ALA A 594 -17.69 4.65 22.62
CA ALA A 594 -16.24 4.74 22.81
C ALA A 594 -15.52 5.44 21.64
N ILE A 595 -15.96 5.19 20.42
CA ILE A 595 -15.43 5.84 19.21
C ILE A 595 -15.85 7.32 19.19
N ALA A 596 -17.13 7.63 19.40
CA ALA A 596 -17.64 9.01 19.40
C ALA A 596 -17.01 9.88 20.51
N ALA A 597 -16.81 9.32 21.72
CA ALA A 597 -16.10 10.01 22.82
C ALA A 597 -14.63 10.32 22.50
N ARG A 598 -14.05 9.65 21.49
CA ARG A 598 -12.67 9.82 21.05
C ARG A 598 -12.52 10.57 19.72
N GLU A 599 -13.61 10.92 19.06
CA GLU A 599 -13.58 11.76 17.86
C GLU A 599 -12.90 13.11 18.18
N THR A 600 -11.69 13.31 17.64
CA THR A 600 -10.99 14.59 17.71
C THR A 600 -11.48 15.48 16.56
N GLN A 601 -12.03 16.65 16.88
CA GLN A 601 -12.43 17.64 15.87
C GLN A 601 -11.30 17.88 14.86
N ALA A 602 -11.62 17.80 13.56
CA ALA A 602 -10.64 17.73 12.46
C ALA A 602 -9.71 18.95 12.29
N MET A 603 -9.85 19.99 13.11
CA MET A 603 -9.16 21.28 13.00
C MET A 603 -7.68 21.27 13.45
N VAL A 604 -7.16 20.13 13.90
CA VAL A 604 -6.00 20.07 14.82
C VAL A 604 -4.75 19.42 14.18
N ARG A 605 -4.74 19.22 12.85
CA ARG A 605 -3.63 18.66 12.07
C ARG A 605 -2.57 19.73 11.71
N VAL A 606 -1.29 19.37 11.64
CA VAL A 606 -0.19 20.34 11.51
C VAL A 606 -0.05 20.86 10.07
N SER A 607 0.13 22.18 9.87
CA SER A 607 0.32 22.79 8.54
C SER A 607 1.81 22.98 8.21
N PRO A 608 2.35 22.43 7.09
CA PRO A 608 3.73 22.65 6.65
C PRO A 608 4.07 24.12 6.42
N ASP A 609 3.14 24.89 5.86
CA ASP A 609 3.34 26.29 5.45
C ASP A 609 3.58 27.25 6.64
N LEU A 610 3.34 26.81 7.88
CA LEU A 610 3.65 27.60 9.07
C LEU A 610 5.16 27.68 9.29
N ALA A 611 5.64 28.88 9.62
CA ALA A 611 7.03 29.09 10.04
C ALA A 611 7.39 28.18 11.24
N PRO A 612 8.65 27.71 11.40
CA PRO A 612 9.02 26.65 12.33
C PRO A 612 8.47 26.81 13.76
N ALA A 613 8.61 27.99 14.36
CA ALA A 613 8.10 28.27 15.71
C ALA A 613 6.56 28.21 15.80
N ALA A 614 5.84 28.75 14.81
CA ALA A 614 4.37 28.71 14.75
C ALA A 614 3.85 27.29 14.49
N ARG A 615 4.56 26.52 13.66
CA ARG A 615 4.31 25.10 13.38
C ARG A 615 4.48 24.24 14.63
N TYR A 616 5.59 24.41 15.37
CA TYR A 616 5.81 23.72 16.64
C TYR A 616 4.77 24.12 17.69
N ALA A 617 4.43 25.41 17.79
CA ALA A 617 3.39 25.87 18.71
C ALA A 617 2.02 25.23 18.39
N SER A 618 1.61 25.23 17.11
CA SER A 618 0.39 24.56 16.64
C SER A 618 0.40 23.07 17.01
N TRP A 619 1.43 22.33 16.62
CA TRP A 619 1.55 20.89 16.91
C TRP A 619 1.62 20.58 18.42
N ARG A 620 2.24 21.43 19.23
CA ARG A 620 2.29 21.28 20.70
C ARG A 620 0.90 21.40 21.31
N GLU A 621 0.09 22.37 20.90
CA GLU A 621 -1.29 22.47 21.37
C GLU A 621 -2.16 21.33 20.82
N SER A 622 -1.90 20.87 19.59
CA SER A 622 -2.52 19.65 19.04
C SER A 622 -2.29 18.43 19.95
N ILE A 623 -1.04 18.16 20.32
CA ILE A 623 -0.71 17.04 21.20
C ILE A 623 -1.37 17.17 22.57
N LYS A 624 -1.35 18.37 23.18
CA LYS A 624 -2.03 18.59 24.47
C LYS A 624 -3.54 18.31 24.38
N SER A 625 -4.19 18.66 23.27
CA SER A 625 -5.63 18.41 23.07
C SER A 625 -5.98 16.91 22.97
N VAL A 626 -5.01 16.05 22.63
CA VAL A 626 -5.12 14.60 22.72
C VAL A 626 -4.79 14.14 24.14
N LEU A 627 -3.63 14.52 24.67
CA LEU A 627 -3.11 14.06 25.97
C LEU A 627 -3.88 14.58 27.20
N VAL A 628 -4.79 15.56 27.05
CA VAL A 628 -5.72 15.95 28.11
C VAL A 628 -6.78 14.87 28.37
N LYS A 629 -7.07 14.00 27.39
CA LYS A 629 -7.91 12.80 27.59
C LYS A 629 -7.07 11.77 28.35
N ALA A 630 -7.44 11.42 29.58
CA ALA A 630 -6.72 10.44 30.38
C ALA A 630 -6.51 9.10 29.64
N SER A 631 -7.53 8.66 28.88
CA SER A 631 -7.49 7.41 28.12
C SER A 631 -6.61 7.46 26.87
N ALA A 632 -6.41 8.64 26.24
CA ALA A 632 -5.44 8.81 25.15
C ALA A 632 -4.00 9.02 25.67
N LEU A 633 -3.83 9.73 26.78
CA LEU A 633 -2.55 9.84 27.49
C LEU A 633 -2.04 8.46 27.91
N ARG A 634 -2.90 7.67 28.55
CA ARG A 634 -2.56 6.33 29.02
C ARG A 634 -2.21 5.40 27.86
N ALA A 635 -2.99 5.41 26.78
CA ALA A 635 -2.66 4.69 25.55
C ALA A 635 -1.31 5.10 24.95
N THR A 636 -1.05 6.41 24.86
CA THR A 636 0.23 6.96 24.39
C THR A 636 1.41 6.44 25.21
N MET A 637 1.28 6.44 26.54
CA MET A 637 2.32 5.98 27.45
C MET A 637 2.54 4.46 27.37
N ARG A 638 1.48 3.66 27.26
CA ARG A 638 1.60 2.19 27.23
C ARG A 638 2.02 1.62 25.87
N SER A 639 1.85 2.37 24.76
CA SER A 639 2.35 1.93 23.44
C SER A 639 3.88 1.75 23.40
N GLY A 640 4.60 2.40 24.31
CA GLY A 640 6.06 2.38 24.31
C GLY A 640 6.66 3.19 23.16
N GLY A 641 7.97 3.00 22.95
CA GLY A 641 8.71 3.58 21.83
C GLY A 641 8.53 5.09 21.70
N LEU A 642 8.27 5.54 20.48
CA LEU A 642 8.19 6.97 20.17
C LEU A 642 6.92 7.64 20.72
N LEU A 643 5.78 6.95 20.74
CA LEU A 643 4.54 7.49 21.29
C LEU A 643 4.69 7.75 22.80
N TRP A 644 5.20 6.77 23.56
CA TRP A 644 5.58 6.95 24.97
C TRP A 644 6.51 8.15 25.15
N ARG A 645 7.52 8.29 24.28
CA ARG A 645 8.49 9.38 24.41
C ARG A 645 7.87 10.76 24.17
N LEU A 646 6.96 10.88 23.21
CA LEU A 646 6.18 12.08 22.96
C LEU A 646 5.24 12.40 24.14
N GLY A 647 4.56 11.39 24.70
CA GLY A 647 3.77 11.51 25.93
C GLY A 647 4.58 12.10 27.08
N ARG A 648 5.74 11.51 27.40
CA ARG A 648 6.67 12.04 28.42
C ARG A 648 7.28 13.40 28.08
N TRP A 649 7.39 13.78 26.80
CA TRP A 649 7.91 15.10 26.43
C TRP A 649 6.89 16.21 26.68
N PHE A 650 5.61 15.99 26.36
CA PHE A 650 4.57 17.01 26.46
C PHE A 650 3.77 16.97 27.76
N TYR A 651 3.78 15.85 28.49
CA TYR A 651 3.06 15.65 29.75
C TYR A 651 3.95 15.23 30.95
N GLY A 652 5.27 15.12 30.72
CA GLY A 652 6.28 15.11 31.79
C GLY A 652 6.35 13.83 32.64
N THR A 653 6.23 14.01 33.96
CA THR A 653 6.33 12.97 35.01
C THR A 653 4.98 12.45 35.48
N ALA A 654 3.90 12.71 34.72
CA ALA A 654 2.54 12.28 35.06
C ALA A 654 2.47 10.77 35.35
N THR A 655 1.75 10.43 36.41
CA THR A 655 1.45 9.05 36.81
C THR A 655 0.62 8.35 35.74
N VAL A 656 1.02 7.15 35.36
CA VAL A 656 0.23 6.26 34.48
C VAL A 656 -0.47 5.24 35.35
N ASP A 657 -1.78 5.10 35.20
CA ASP A 657 -2.56 4.17 36.01
C ASP A 657 -2.23 2.70 35.67
N SER A 658 -2.16 1.88 36.73
CA SER A 658 -1.83 0.44 36.65
C SER A 658 -2.94 -0.42 36.04
N HIS A 659 -4.07 0.20 35.72
CA HIS A 659 -5.32 -0.37 35.22
C HIS A 659 -5.83 0.49 34.05
N PRO A 660 -6.65 -0.04 33.12
CA PRO A 660 -7.33 0.77 32.10
C PRO A 660 -8.17 1.90 32.70
N THR A 661 -8.39 2.95 31.93
CA THR A 661 -9.31 4.01 32.33
C THR A 661 -10.76 3.52 32.42
N HIS A 662 -11.59 4.26 33.15
CA HIS A 662 -13.00 3.93 33.36
C HIS A 662 -13.80 3.82 32.05
N ASP A 663 -13.41 4.59 31.02
CA ASP A 663 -13.93 4.51 29.65
C ASP A 663 -13.91 3.08 29.12
N VAL A 664 -12.79 2.36 29.30
CA VAL A 664 -12.59 1.01 28.78
C VAL A 664 -13.40 -0.03 29.56
N TYR A 665 -13.54 0.16 30.88
CA TYR A 665 -14.40 -0.68 31.70
C TYR A 665 -15.88 -0.54 31.30
N GLN A 666 -16.35 0.68 31.04
CA GLN A 666 -17.74 0.95 30.66
C GLN A 666 -18.06 0.61 29.19
N LEU A 667 -17.14 0.89 28.26
CA LEU A 667 -17.42 0.96 26.82
C LEU A 667 -16.58 0.02 25.95
N GLY A 668 -15.57 -0.65 26.52
CA GLY A 668 -14.64 -1.51 25.78
C GLY A 668 -13.67 -0.74 24.89
N SER A 669 -13.21 -1.38 23.82
CA SER A 669 -12.26 -0.80 22.85
C SER A 669 -12.43 -1.40 21.45
N PRO A 670 -12.36 -0.59 20.37
CA PRO A 670 -12.32 -1.07 18.97
C PRO A 670 -10.97 -1.68 18.55
N VAL A 671 -10.01 -1.72 19.48
CA VAL A 671 -8.76 -2.49 19.36
C VAL A 671 -8.84 -3.63 20.40
N PRO A 672 -9.53 -4.75 20.08
CA PRO A 672 -9.52 -5.92 20.93
C PRO A 672 -8.11 -6.53 21.01
N ILE A 673 -7.84 -7.21 22.12
CA ILE A 673 -6.59 -7.88 22.42
C ILE A 673 -6.93 -9.34 22.67
N VAL A 674 -6.36 -10.27 21.93
CA VAL A 674 -6.62 -11.70 22.13
C VAL A 674 -5.45 -12.33 22.86
N ILE A 675 -5.68 -12.90 24.04
CA ILE A 675 -4.65 -13.55 24.86
C ILE A 675 -5.11 -14.97 25.19
N ASN A 676 -4.40 -15.99 24.70
CA ASN A 676 -4.77 -17.40 24.79
C ASN A 676 -6.23 -17.63 24.30
N ASP A 677 -6.51 -17.21 23.06
CA ASP A 677 -7.81 -17.29 22.36
C ASP A 677 -9.01 -16.57 23.04
N GLN A 678 -8.77 -15.77 24.07
CA GLN A 678 -9.79 -15.01 24.78
C GLN A 678 -9.67 -13.51 24.51
N PHE A 679 -10.79 -12.84 24.30
CA PHE A 679 -10.84 -11.40 24.02
C PHE A 679 -10.74 -10.54 25.28
N TYR A 680 -10.02 -9.43 25.16
CA TYR A 680 -9.80 -8.40 26.17
C TYR A 680 -9.70 -7.02 25.52
N TYR A 681 -9.70 -5.97 26.34
CA TYR A 681 -9.66 -4.56 25.95
C TYR A 681 -8.69 -3.78 26.84
N ASP A 682 -8.16 -2.67 26.34
CA ASP A 682 -7.29 -1.71 27.04
C ASP A 682 -7.44 -0.33 26.38
N ASP A 683 -6.87 0.71 26.98
CA ASP A 683 -6.84 2.06 26.41
C ASP A 683 -6.21 2.07 25.02
N TRP A 684 -6.81 2.77 24.07
CA TRP A 684 -6.37 2.80 22.67
C TRP A 684 -6.03 4.22 22.21
N LEU A 685 -5.48 4.37 21.01
CA LEU A 685 -5.42 5.64 20.28
C LEU A 685 -6.24 5.45 19.00
N CYS A 686 -7.09 6.42 18.65
CA CYS A 686 -7.68 6.39 17.32
C CYS A 686 -6.63 6.79 16.26
N PRO A 687 -6.80 6.40 14.98
CA PRO A 687 -5.84 6.74 13.94
C PRO A 687 -5.58 8.25 13.81
N ASP A 688 -6.55 9.11 14.09
CA ASP A 688 -6.37 10.56 14.13
C ASP A 688 -5.60 11.05 15.37
N GLU A 689 -5.85 10.47 16.56
CA GLU A 689 -5.08 10.77 17.78
C GLU A 689 -3.60 10.40 17.59
N GLU A 690 -3.31 9.23 16.99
CA GLU A 690 -1.95 8.82 16.65
C GLU A 690 -1.30 9.73 15.60
N ASN A 691 -2.02 10.05 14.52
CA ASN A 691 -1.54 10.97 13.48
C ASN A 691 -1.26 12.38 14.04
N ILE A 692 -2.05 12.87 14.99
CA ILE A 692 -1.80 14.13 15.69
C ILE A 692 -0.50 14.04 16.53
N LEU A 693 -0.30 12.96 17.30
CA LEU A 693 0.92 12.73 18.08
C LEU A 693 2.17 12.70 17.19
N LEU A 694 2.10 12.01 16.05
CA LEU A 694 3.21 11.93 15.09
C LEU A 694 3.37 13.21 14.22
N GLY A 695 2.49 14.19 14.38
CA GLY A 695 2.54 15.47 13.67
C GLY A 695 2.32 15.31 12.16
N TRP A 696 1.34 14.50 11.77
CA TRP A 696 0.92 14.27 10.39
C TRP A 696 0.26 15.52 9.77
N SER A 697 0.33 15.65 8.44
CA SER A 697 -0.32 16.74 7.69
C SER A 697 -1.12 16.26 6.47
N PRO A 698 -2.37 16.74 6.28
CA PRO A 698 -3.19 16.43 5.11
C PRO A 698 -2.81 17.23 3.85
N LYS A 699 -2.02 18.29 3.97
CA LYS A 699 -1.88 19.29 2.89
C LYS A 699 -1.18 18.80 1.62
N LEU A 700 -0.50 17.65 1.65
CA LEU A 700 0.24 17.09 0.51
C LEU A 700 -0.22 15.67 0.12
N LEU A 701 -1.49 15.32 0.36
CA LEU A 701 -2.11 14.08 -0.12
C LEU A 701 -1.84 13.87 -1.63
N PRO A 702 -1.52 12.63 -2.08
CA PRO A 702 -1.44 11.36 -1.33
C PRO A 702 -0.22 11.21 -0.44
N THR A 703 0.81 12.04 -0.60
CA THR A 703 2.08 11.91 0.11
C THR A 703 1.93 12.31 1.58
N HIS A 704 1.41 11.36 2.39
CA HIS A 704 1.36 11.46 3.84
C HIS A 704 2.74 11.84 4.39
N ILE A 705 2.81 13.04 4.97
CA ILE A 705 4.01 13.61 5.58
C ILE A 705 3.77 13.85 7.06
N SER A 706 4.81 13.60 7.86
CA SER A 706 4.75 13.71 9.31
C SER A 706 6.03 14.28 9.90
N LEU A 707 5.92 14.86 11.10
CA LEU A 707 7.06 15.32 11.90
C LEU A 707 7.86 14.16 12.50
N TRP A 708 7.22 13.00 12.70
CA TRP A 708 7.75 11.76 13.26
C TRP A 708 7.42 10.54 12.39
N PRO A 709 8.21 9.45 12.44
CA PRO A 709 7.93 8.26 11.65
C PRO A 709 6.60 7.61 12.11
N PRO A 710 5.73 7.18 11.17
CA PRO A 710 4.65 6.22 11.43
C PRO A 710 5.10 5.08 12.37
N SER A 711 4.26 4.74 13.35
CA SER A 711 4.65 3.81 14.43
C SER A 711 5.03 2.42 13.93
N ASP A 712 4.43 1.95 12.83
CA ASP A 712 4.76 0.67 12.20
C ASP A 712 6.18 0.68 11.59
N ILE A 713 6.60 1.79 10.97
CA ILE A 713 7.98 1.99 10.51
C ILE A 713 8.92 2.07 11.72
N TRP A 714 8.56 2.86 12.74
CA TRP A 714 9.37 2.98 13.96
C TRP A 714 9.59 1.62 14.63
N ASN A 715 8.52 0.82 14.73
CA ASN A 715 8.52 -0.53 15.32
C ASN A 715 9.50 -1.50 14.65
N ALA A 716 9.73 -1.38 13.34
CA ALA A 716 10.75 -2.16 12.63
C ALA A 716 12.21 -1.78 12.98
N HIS A 717 12.43 -0.64 13.65
CA HIS A 717 13.77 -0.07 13.87
C HIS A 717 14.23 0.01 15.34
N TRP A 718 13.34 0.28 16.31
CA TRP A 718 13.75 0.53 17.71
C TRP A 718 14.03 -0.71 18.57
N GLY A 719 13.65 -1.91 18.13
CA GLY A 719 13.97 -3.15 18.86
C GLY A 719 13.27 -3.30 20.24
N GLY A 720 12.18 -2.56 20.47
CA GLY A 720 11.28 -2.77 21.62
C GLY A 720 11.73 -2.21 22.97
N ILE A 721 12.89 -1.56 23.05
CA ILE A 721 13.37 -0.84 24.23
C ILE A 721 13.85 0.56 23.85
N TRP A 722 13.50 1.57 24.66
CA TRP A 722 14.09 2.90 24.53
C TRP A 722 15.49 2.89 25.19
N VAL A 723 16.46 3.53 24.54
CA VAL A 723 17.87 3.59 24.98
C VAL A 723 18.42 4.98 24.71
N GLU A 724 19.59 5.32 25.26
CA GLU A 724 20.19 6.66 25.10
C GLU A 724 20.31 7.10 23.64
N MET A 725 20.65 6.19 22.74
CA MET A 725 20.74 6.43 21.30
C MET A 725 19.40 6.84 20.66
N HIS A 726 18.27 6.33 21.16
CA HIS A 726 16.93 6.81 20.78
C HIS A 726 16.68 8.20 21.35
N GLU A 727 17.10 8.45 22.59
CA GLU A 727 16.95 9.75 23.27
C GLU A 727 17.75 10.87 22.58
N THR A 728 19.01 10.61 22.23
CA THR A 728 19.90 11.55 21.53
C THR A 728 19.33 11.91 20.16
N TRP A 729 18.85 10.92 19.40
CA TRP A 729 18.16 11.15 18.13
C TRP A 729 16.86 11.96 18.31
N PHE A 730 16.04 11.59 19.30
CA PHE A 730 14.77 12.27 19.59
C PHE A 730 14.99 13.73 20.01
N ARG A 731 15.93 14.00 20.92
CA ARG A 731 16.28 15.36 21.37
C ARG A 731 16.85 16.20 20.23
N ALA A 732 17.76 15.64 19.42
CA ALA A 732 18.29 16.34 18.25
C ALA A 732 17.19 16.71 17.26
N ARG A 733 16.27 15.78 16.94
CA ARG A 733 15.14 16.07 16.06
C ARG A 733 14.14 17.05 16.68
N MET A 734 13.80 16.90 17.96
CA MET A 734 12.89 17.81 18.66
C MET A 734 13.44 19.24 18.66
N SER A 735 14.73 19.43 18.91
CA SER A 735 15.42 20.73 18.82
C SER A 735 15.30 21.34 17.41
N LEU A 736 15.49 20.54 16.35
CA LEU A 736 15.31 20.99 14.97
C LEU A 736 13.85 21.33 14.61
N ILE A 737 12.87 20.64 15.19
CA ILE A 737 11.44 20.96 15.04
C ILE A 737 11.08 22.27 15.77
N GLN A 738 11.68 22.51 16.94
CA GLN A 738 11.47 23.71 17.77
C GLN A 738 12.18 24.95 17.22
N GLY A 739 13.33 24.78 16.57
CA GLY A 739 14.24 25.85 16.20
C GLY A 739 13.70 26.81 15.15
N ALA A 740 13.78 28.12 15.42
CA ALA A 740 13.57 29.15 14.41
C ALA A 740 14.62 29.10 13.28
N TYR A 741 15.84 28.67 13.62
CA TYR A 741 16.98 28.48 12.70
C TYR A 741 17.13 27.02 12.27
N ALA A 742 16.06 26.44 11.71
CA ALA A 742 16.21 25.24 10.90
C ALA A 742 17.22 25.52 9.77
N SER A 743 18.23 24.65 9.60
CA SER A 743 19.12 24.73 8.45
C SER A 743 18.33 24.56 7.15
N ALA A 744 18.84 25.10 6.04
CA ALA A 744 18.20 24.95 4.72
C ALA A 744 17.98 23.48 4.32
N ASP A 745 18.84 22.58 4.83
CA ASP A 745 18.79 21.14 4.59
C ASP A 745 17.84 20.37 5.53
N PHE A 746 17.31 21.00 6.59
CA PHE A 746 16.41 20.29 7.52
C PHE A 746 15.02 20.12 6.91
N LYS A 747 14.63 18.87 6.66
CA LYS A 747 13.27 18.50 6.26
C LYS A 747 12.42 18.14 7.51
N PRO A 748 11.60 19.05 8.06
CA PRO A 748 10.77 18.78 9.24
C PRO A 748 9.68 17.75 8.94
N PHE A 749 9.10 17.80 7.74
CA PHE A 749 8.06 16.90 7.28
C PHE A 749 8.65 15.89 6.31
N MET A 750 8.60 14.62 6.67
CA MET A 750 9.15 13.53 5.87
C MET A 750 8.03 12.57 5.48
N THR A 751 8.09 12.07 4.26
CA THR A 751 7.18 11.03 3.76
C THR A 751 7.54 9.68 4.39
N ARG A 752 6.61 8.73 4.39
CA ARG A 752 6.85 7.33 4.77
C ARG A 752 8.18 6.77 4.22
N HIS A 753 8.46 7.00 2.94
CA HIS A 753 9.67 6.47 2.32
C HIS A 753 10.96 7.15 2.80
N GLU A 754 10.91 8.46 3.04
CA GLU A 754 12.06 9.20 3.60
C GLU A 754 12.33 8.80 5.06
N TRP A 755 11.29 8.41 5.82
CA TRP A 755 11.44 7.79 7.13
C TRP A 755 12.14 6.44 7.06
N GLU A 756 11.69 5.54 6.20
CA GLU A 756 12.31 4.23 5.94
C GLU A 756 13.80 4.40 5.57
N GLN A 757 14.12 5.31 4.65
CA GLN A 757 15.50 5.60 4.24
C GLN A 757 16.35 6.18 5.39
N MET A 758 15.84 7.16 6.13
CA MET A 758 16.60 7.79 7.22
C MET A 758 16.85 6.82 8.37
N LEU A 759 15.89 5.98 8.74
CA LEU A 759 16.02 5.02 9.84
C LEU A 759 16.93 3.83 9.45
N ARG A 760 16.86 3.35 8.19
CA ARG A 760 17.89 2.44 7.62
C ARG A 760 19.30 3.08 7.73
N GLY A 761 19.47 4.30 7.25
CA GLY A 761 20.75 5.03 7.31
C GLY A 761 21.21 5.44 8.71
N TRP A 762 20.32 5.49 9.70
CA TRP A 762 20.65 5.67 11.11
C TRP A 762 21.16 4.35 11.72
N LYS A 763 20.47 3.22 11.53
CA LYS A 763 20.95 1.89 11.97
C LYS A 763 22.35 1.55 11.42
N SER A 764 22.62 1.91 10.17
CA SER A 764 23.94 1.73 9.54
C SER A 764 25.01 2.76 9.96
N ARG A 765 24.67 3.79 10.73
CA ARG A 765 25.65 4.68 11.40
C ARG A 765 25.90 4.22 12.84
N VAL A 766 24.82 3.82 13.53
CA VAL A 766 24.84 3.16 14.84
C VAL A 766 25.76 1.94 14.85
N ALA A 767 25.62 1.02 13.90
CA ALA A 767 26.46 -0.19 13.81
C ALA A 767 27.92 0.06 13.37
N ARG A 768 28.39 1.33 13.40
CA ARG A 768 29.76 1.77 13.10
C ARG A 768 30.31 2.77 14.13
N ALA A 769 29.54 3.07 15.17
CA ALA A 769 29.94 3.88 16.33
C ALA A 769 30.15 2.96 17.53
#